data_AF-A0A5C6CLI0-F1
#
_entry.id   AF-A0A5C6CLI0-F1
#
_cell.length_a   1.000
_cell.length_b   1.000
_cell.length_c   1.000
_cell.angle_alpha   90.00
_cell.angle_beta   90.00
_cell.angle_gamma   90.00
#
_symmetry.space_group_name_H-M   'P 1'
#
loop_
_entity.id
_entity.type
_entity.pdbx_description
1 polymer ?
#
loop_
_entity_poly.entity_id
_entity_poly.type
_entity_poly.pdbx_seq_one_letter_code
_entity_poly.pdbx_strand_id
1 'polypeptide(L)'
;MERRLLTFIIYSTAFLAIYVSLRHWVMPPPKPIAKDEQQIAAPLEDEPKDIADADLRDPQSESDALASDPVKETTEATEPGAPRRPSKPQWVTLGSMDPNSGYVMLVTLNSLGGAIERIELVEREPGKGNLKYRRVDVRSGYMGYFAATPADAADGVVVNVVGPGTPAQMAGIEVGDIITEINGKSIVRRDDIDSALTKTKPGESVKVAVLRSTASTADTDADDPAAPSDTSSLTSTSLTVKLSEHPLDLIRLARDGGADQVKGNDSELSCLMTLAQVNRKGIIVGDEAIQGISDPANLVWSIDSPSATTDDDALPAIDALTFRLALTANELEKAKGEALQLVRTYRLPKESYVIDMGIEVENQGDQPHDLAYRLAGPNGLTLEGWWYSTKISPNFSGAAARDIVYTNAANRHELVSGYDLLKLAKKQPEDPDQSLFSPDLDEKTQALKYVAVDAQYFVAAYLPEAGQTAFTDLQRVSAGIVADADRIERHKERAVNTSFYLTSNVRTVKPGESLKHNLRFFAGPKEPDLVEKYGLGDTIYYGWFAPFAVLLASLLHVIGGSIGNYAIAIILLTVLVRGLMFPLSRKAAINAQRMQELAPELKKIAEKYKDDMEGRLKAQRELQTRVGFNPMAGCLPMFLQLPIFIGLYRALSVDIELRQKAVSSATSWASNLAGPDMAAYWGDWMWDYLAGRGTGWLGPYFNILPVFVVGLFLLQQKLFMPPATDEQTAMTQKMMNIMTLMMGLFFFRVPAGLCIYFITSSLWGICERVLVKKTLPAKQHFDLGVVEGTAVPTVKKDKPLTIADRIRNQVNKPEEPVERPNKRRRPDLKKKR
;
A
#
# COMPACT_ATOMS: atom_id res chain seq x y z
N MET A 1 43.19 -2.41 -2.09
CA MET A 1 41.78 -2.70 -2.46
C MET A 1 40.86 -1.50 -2.20
N GLU A 2 41.29 -0.49 -1.44
CA GLU A 2 40.44 0.62 -0.95
C GLU A 2 40.19 1.75 -1.97
N ARG A 3 41.16 2.09 -2.83
CA ARG A 3 40.99 3.22 -3.78
C ARG A 3 39.90 3.01 -4.82
N ARG A 4 39.65 1.76 -5.26
CA ARG A 4 38.63 1.46 -6.28
C ARG A 4 37.21 1.48 -5.73
N LEU A 5 37.05 0.98 -4.49
CA LEU A 5 35.80 1.12 -3.75
C LEU A 5 35.52 2.60 -3.48
N LEU A 6 36.53 3.35 -3.03
CA LEU A 6 36.42 4.79 -2.80
C LEU A 6 36.08 5.55 -4.08
N THR A 7 36.67 5.19 -5.23
CA THR A 7 36.39 5.84 -6.52
C THR A 7 34.99 5.49 -7.02
N PHE A 8 34.54 4.24 -6.86
CA PHE A 8 33.17 3.84 -7.17
C PHE A 8 32.15 4.53 -6.26
N ILE A 9 32.45 4.64 -4.96
CA ILE A 9 31.65 5.40 -4.00
C ILE A 9 31.62 6.86 -4.43
N ILE A 10 32.76 7.52 -4.67
CA ILE A 10 32.83 8.92 -5.08
C ILE A 10 32.05 9.18 -6.38
N TYR A 11 32.20 8.34 -7.42
CA TYR A 11 31.44 8.52 -8.65
C TYR A 11 29.96 8.20 -8.50
N SER A 12 29.60 7.19 -7.69
CA SER A 12 28.19 6.87 -7.42
C SER A 12 27.55 7.96 -6.56
N THR A 13 28.26 8.50 -5.57
CA THR A 13 27.85 9.63 -4.73
C THR A 13 27.80 10.92 -5.53
N ALA A 14 28.74 11.18 -6.45
CA ALA A 14 28.70 12.33 -7.34
C ALA A 14 27.57 12.23 -8.36
N PHE A 15 27.33 11.04 -8.94
CA PHE A 15 26.18 10.80 -9.81
C PHE A 15 24.87 10.99 -9.04
N LEU A 16 24.77 10.42 -7.83
CA LEU A 16 23.61 10.58 -6.96
C LEU A 16 23.44 12.05 -6.57
N ALA A 17 24.51 12.79 -6.26
CA ALA A 17 24.45 14.20 -5.89
C ALA A 17 24.08 15.10 -7.07
N ILE A 18 24.65 14.87 -8.26
CA ILE A 18 24.27 15.56 -9.50
C ILE A 18 22.82 15.26 -9.84
N TYR A 19 22.39 14.01 -9.70
CA TYR A 19 21.02 13.59 -9.93
C TYR A 19 20.04 14.19 -8.91
N VAL A 20 20.38 14.19 -7.61
CA VAL A 20 19.60 14.83 -6.54
C VAL A 20 19.54 16.35 -6.75
N SER A 21 20.62 16.96 -7.25
CA SER A 21 20.67 18.40 -7.57
C SER A 21 19.84 18.75 -8.81
N LEU A 22 19.89 17.91 -9.86
CA LEU A 22 19.00 18.02 -11.02
C LEU A 22 17.55 17.77 -10.63
N ARG A 23 17.28 16.83 -9.72
CA ARG A 23 15.98 16.64 -9.09
C ARG A 23 15.56 17.91 -8.37
N HIS A 24 16.40 18.54 -7.54
CA HIS A 24 16.05 19.80 -6.87
C HIS A 24 15.66 20.93 -7.84
N TRP A 25 16.24 20.91 -9.04
CA TRP A 25 15.96 21.92 -10.06
C TRP A 25 14.68 21.64 -10.85
N VAL A 26 14.31 20.36 -11.04
CA VAL A 26 13.09 19.94 -11.75
C VAL A 26 11.90 19.71 -10.79
N MET A 27 12.17 19.37 -9.53
CA MET A 27 11.26 19.08 -8.42
C MET A 27 12.01 19.35 -7.07
N PRO A 28 12.05 20.60 -6.58
CA PRO A 28 12.69 20.93 -5.31
C PRO A 28 12.05 20.12 -4.17
N PRO A 29 12.84 19.49 -3.27
CA PRO A 29 12.25 18.84 -2.10
C PRO A 29 11.60 19.90 -1.20
N PRO A 30 10.59 19.50 -0.41
CA PRO A 30 10.11 20.33 0.68
C PRO A 30 11.29 20.70 1.57
N LYS A 31 11.37 21.98 1.96
CA LYS A 31 12.33 22.39 2.99
C LYS A 31 12.03 21.56 4.25
N PRO A 32 13.03 20.94 4.88
CA PRO A 32 12.80 20.27 6.15
C PRO A 32 12.21 21.31 7.11
N ILE A 33 11.07 20.97 7.72
CA ILE A 33 10.53 21.70 8.85
C ILE A 33 11.63 21.71 9.90
N ALA A 34 12.06 22.91 10.30
CA ALA A 34 12.97 23.05 11.41
C ALA A 34 12.32 22.34 12.60
N LYS A 35 13.06 21.42 13.24
CA LYS A 35 12.66 20.96 14.57
C LYS A 35 12.77 22.19 15.45
N ASP A 36 11.65 22.85 15.74
CA ASP A 36 11.60 23.84 16.79
C ASP A 36 11.75 23.10 18.12
N GLU A 37 13.01 22.90 18.50
CA GLU A 37 13.37 22.75 19.89
C GLU A 37 12.98 24.07 20.59
N GLN A 38 12.03 23.97 21.51
CA GLN A 38 11.76 24.93 22.58
C GLN A 38 11.18 26.29 22.15
N GLN A 39 9.85 26.42 22.25
CA GLN A 39 9.24 27.57 22.91
C GLN A 39 8.23 27.10 23.94
N ILE A 40 8.78 26.72 25.10
CA ILE A 40 8.08 26.69 26.38
C ILE A 40 7.62 28.13 26.63
N ALA A 41 6.31 28.30 26.84
CA ALA A 41 5.72 29.56 27.26
C ALA A 41 6.46 30.10 28.49
N ALA A 42 6.97 31.33 28.40
CA ALA A 42 7.59 32.04 29.51
C ALA A 42 6.55 32.34 30.61
N PRO A 43 6.98 32.44 31.89
CA PRO A 43 6.21 32.04 33.05
C PRO A 43 5.27 33.13 33.56
N LEU A 44 4.10 32.71 34.06
CA LEU A 44 3.35 33.51 35.03
C LEU A 44 3.89 33.15 36.42
N GLU A 45 4.73 34.02 36.97
CA GLU A 45 5.06 34.08 38.38
C GLU A 45 3.84 34.60 39.15
N ASP A 46 3.28 33.78 40.02
CA ASP A 46 2.86 34.12 41.39
C ASP A 46 2.01 32.98 41.95
N GLU A 47 2.57 32.21 42.90
CA GLU A 47 1.93 31.80 44.16
C GLU A 47 2.87 30.87 44.97
N PRO A 48 2.80 30.93 46.32
CA PRO A 48 3.85 30.43 47.20
C PRO A 48 3.80 28.92 47.46
N LYS A 49 4.99 28.42 47.81
CA LYS A 49 5.31 27.10 48.36
C LYS A 49 4.39 26.71 49.52
N ASP A 50 3.94 25.46 49.56
CA ASP A 50 4.29 24.53 50.65
C ASP A 50 3.76 23.10 50.43
N ILE A 51 4.41 22.18 51.16
CA ILE A 51 4.07 20.77 51.46
C ILE A 51 4.49 19.74 50.36
N ALA A 52 5.70 19.18 50.38
CA ALA A 52 6.33 18.24 51.33
C ALA A 52 5.79 16.78 51.26
N ASP A 53 6.60 15.95 50.61
CA ASP A 53 7.08 14.61 50.97
C ASP A 53 6.16 13.42 51.31
N ALA A 54 6.66 12.27 50.81
CA ALA A 54 6.46 10.87 51.18
C ALA A 54 5.22 10.18 50.56
N ASP A 55 5.31 8.98 49.99
CA ASP A 55 6.25 7.90 50.28
C ASP A 55 6.33 6.91 49.11
N LEU A 56 7.53 6.36 48.92
CA LEU A 56 7.85 5.24 48.01
C LEU A 56 7.42 3.93 48.64
N ARG A 57 6.83 2.99 47.87
CA ARG A 57 6.97 1.55 48.13
C ARG A 57 6.76 0.68 46.88
N ASP A 58 7.60 -0.33 46.86
CA ASP A 58 8.02 -1.29 45.83
C ASP A 58 6.89 -2.15 45.20
N PRO A 59 7.11 -2.72 43.99
CA PRO A 59 6.19 -3.58 43.28
C PRO A 59 6.44 -5.06 43.59
N GLN A 60 5.37 -5.86 43.71
CA GLN A 60 5.30 -7.27 43.26
C GLN A 60 3.98 -7.93 43.68
N SER A 61 3.18 -8.35 42.70
CA SER A 61 2.65 -9.74 42.61
C SER A 61 1.75 -9.87 41.37
N GLU A 62 2.15 -10.76 40.47
CA GLU A 62 1.31 -11.33 39.41
C GLU A 62 0.35 -12.37 40.02
N SER A 63 -0.91 -12.38 39.60
CA SER A 63 -1.60 -13.57 39.03
C SER A 63 -3.12 -13.35 38.91
N ASP A 64 -3.60 -13.58 37.69
CA ASP A 64 -4.90 -14.14 37.28
C ASP A 64 -6.16 -13.87 38.14
N ALA A 65 -7.09 -13.10 37.57
CA ALA A 65 -8.47 -13.54 37.34
C ALA A 65 -9.22 -12.53 36.45
N LEU A 66 -9.49 -12.92 35.21
CA LEU A 66 -10.62 -12.41 34.44
C LEU A 66 -11.91 -12.79 35.17
N ALA A 67 -12.55 -11.79 35.78
CA ALA A 67 -13.92 -11.89 36.22
C ALA A 67 -14.69 -10.70 35.63
N SER A 68 -15.68 -11.04 34.83
CA SER A 68 -16.75 -10.15 34.36
C SER A 68 -17.44 -9.51 35.57
N ASP A 69 -17.29 -8.20 35.75
CA ASP A 69 -18.17 -7.46 36.63
C ASP A 69 -19.55 -7.29 35.96
N PRO A 70 -20.65 -7.59 36.66
CA PRO A 70 -21.98 -7.41 36.12
C PRO A 70 -22.26 -5.91 35.99
N VAL A 71 -22.79 -5.53 34.83
CA VAL A 71 -23.41 -4.23 34.59
C VAL A 71 -24.39 -3.98 35.73
N LYS A 72 -24.07 -3.02 36.61
CA LYS A 72 -25.06 -2.44 37.51
C LYS A 72 -26.05 -1.69 36.63
N GLU A 73 -27.23 -2.29 36.41
CA GLU A 73 -28.43 -1.56 36.04
C GLU A 73 -28.64 -0.46 37.08
N THR A 74 -28.16 0.73 36.75
CA THR A 74 -28.57 1.96 37.42
C THR A 74 -29.84 2.34 36.70
N THR A 75 -30.98 2.12 37.36
CA THR A 75 -32.27 2.64 36.93
C THR A 75 -32.15 4.17 37.00
N GLU A 76 -31.73 4.79 35.91
CA GLU A 76 -31.76 6.25 35.76
C GLU A 76 -33.23 6.66 35.75
N ALA A 77 -33.63 7.37 36.80
CA ALA A 77 -34.86 8.13 36.80
C ALA A 77 -34.79 9.14 35.63
N THR A 78 -35.63 8.92 34.62
CA THR A 78 -35.72 9.79 33.45
C THR A 78 -36.10 11.20 33.90
N GLU A 79 -35.16 12.15 33.80
CA GLU A 79 -35.49 13.56 33.99
C GLU A 79 -36.54 13.98 32.94
N PRO A 80 -37.63 14.67 33.34
CA PRO A 80 -38.63 15.13 32.40
C PRO A 80 -38.03 16.19 31.46
N GLY A 81 -37.69 15.80 30.23
CA GLY A 81 -37.16 16.69 29.19
C GLY A 81 -35.84 16.24 28.56
N ALA A 82 -35.20 15.17 29.05
CA ALA A 82 -34.00 14.64 28.39
C ALA A 82 -34.37 14.00 27.02
N PRO A 83 -33.65 14.31 25.93
CA PRO A 83 -33.91 13.71 24.62
C PRO A 83 -33.74 12.19 24.71
N ARG A 84 -34.78 11.44 24.32
CA ARG A 84 -34.77 9.97 24.34
C ARG A 84 -33.72 9.48 23.33
N ARG A 85 -32.57 9.01 23.82
CA ARG A 85 -31.55 8.35 22.99
C ARG A 85 -31.87 6.86 22.87
N PRO A 86 -31.57 6.23 21.72
CA PRO A 86 -31.67 4.78 21.60
C PRO A 86 -30.72 4.09 22.59
N SER A 87 -31.19 2.98 23.18
CA SER A 87 -30.44 2.21 24.18
C SER A 87 -29.34 1.34 23.55
N LYS A 88 -29.54 0.94 22.29
CA LYS A 88 -28.66 0.04 21.53
C LYS A 88 -28.30 0.64 20.17
N PRO A 89 -27.07 0.40 19.67
CA PRO A 89 -26.70 0.76 18.31
C PRO A 89 -27.59 0.09 17.26
N GLN A 90 -27.81 0.79 16.17
CA GLN A 90 -28.56 0.33 15.00
C GLN A 90 -27.66 0.40 13.76
N TRP A 91 -27.89 -0.48 12.81
CA TRP A 91 -27.14 -0.57 11.57
C TRP A 91 -28.04 -0.34 10.36
N VAL A 92 -27.54 0.44 9.41
CA VAL A 92 -28.26 0.76 8.17
C VAL A 92 -27.28 0.67 7.01
N THR A 93 -27.74 0.25 5.83
CA THR A 93 -26.91 0.20 4.63
C THR A 93 -27.31 1.25 3.61
N LEU A 94 -26.31 1.92 3.03
CA LEU A 94 -26.45 2.73 1.82
C LEU A 94 -26.01 1.93 0.60
N GLY A 95 -26.69 2.12 -0.52
CA GLY A 95 -26.40 1.42 -1.77
C GLY A 95 -26.95 -0.01 -1.80
N SER A 96 -26.49 -0.81 -2.75
CA SER A 96 -27.00 -2.16 -2.99
C SER A 96 -25.97 -3.02 -3.72
N MET A 97 -25.97 -4.32 -3.43
CA MET A 97 -25.19 -5.35 -4.15
C MET A 97 -25.93 -5.83 -5.43
N ASP A 98 -27.18 -5.43 -5.62
CA ASP A 98 -27.98 -5.72 -6.81
C ASP A 98 -27.30 -5.13 -8.05
N PRO A 99 -26.92 -5.94 -9.05
CA PRO A 99 -26.25 -5.46 -10.26
C PRO A 99 -27.07 -4.45 -11.06
N ASN A 100 -28.40 -4.40 -10.88
CA ASN A 100 -29.28 -3.47 -11.60
C ASN A 100 -29.48 -2.13 -10.86
N SER A 101 -28.95 -2.00 -9.64
CA SER A 101 -29.18 -0.81 -8.80
C SER A 101 -28.36 0.43 -9.21
N GLY A 102 -27.30 0.25 -9.99
CA GLY A 102 -26.35 1.30 -10.36
C GLY A 102 -25.37 1.68 -9.24
N TYR A 103 -25.43 1.05 -8.06
CA TYR A 103 -24.45 1.26 -7.01
C TYR A 103 -23.18 0.44 -7.24
N VAL A 104 -22.03 1.05 -6.96
CA VAL A 104 -20.72 0.38 -6.98
C VAL A 104 -20.17 0.10 -5.58
N MET A 105 -20.88 0.56 -4.55
CA MET A 105 -20.58 0.32 -3.14
C MET A 105 -21.83 -0.07 -2.36
N LEU A 106 -21.64 -0.88 -1.33
CA LEU A 106 -22.58 -1.13 -0.24
C LEU A 106 -21.90 -0.67 1.06
N VAL A 107 -22.48 0.32 1.73
CA VAL A 107 -21.87 0.99 2.90
C VAL A 107 -22.71 0.70 4.13
N THR A 108 -22.14 0.01 5.12
CA THR A 108 -22.80 -0.23 6.41
C THR A 108 -22.42 0.88 7.39
N LEU A 109 -23.44 1.60 7.85
CA LEU A 109 -23.36 2.66 8.86
C LEU A 109 -23.80 2.11 10.21
N ASN A 110 -23.24 2.65 11.28
CA ASN A 110 -23.56 2.32 12.66
C ASN A 110 -23.97 3.59 13.41
N SER A 111 -25.09 3.54 14.14
CA SER A 111 -25.58 4.70 14.90
C SER A 111 -24.72 5.03 16.11
N LEU A 112 -23.86 4.11 16.59
CA LEU A 112 -22.78 4.44 17.51
C LEU A 112 -21.80 5.41 16.81
N GLY A 113 -21.73 6.63 17.33
CA GLY A 113 -20.92 7.71 16.75
C GLY A 113 -21.40 8.24 15.39
N GLY A 114 -22.54 7.75 14.87
CA GLY A 114 -23.03 8.08 13.52
C GLY A 114 -21.97 7.80 12.44
N ALA A 115 -21.35 6.63 12.49
CA ALA A 115 -20.06 6.34 11.84
C ALA A 115 -20.16 5.25 10.76
N ILE A 116 -19.07 5.06 10.01
CA ILE A 116 -18.95 4.02 8.97
C ILE A 116 -18.31 2.78 9.59
N GLU A 117 -18.99 1.64 9.51
CA GLU A 117 -18.45 0.36 9.98
C GLU A 117 -17.77 -0.43 8.86
N ARG A 118 -18.38 -0.41 7.66
CA ARG A 118 -17.95 -1.24 6.53
C ARG A 118 -18.25 -0.58 5.19
N ILE A 119 -17.33 -0.76 4.23
CA ILE A 119 -17.57 -0.42 2.82
C ILE A 119 -17.20 -1.62 1.97
N GLU A 120 -18.16 -2.14 1.21
CA GLU A 120 -17.98 -3.24 0.27
C GLU A 120 -18.06 -2.73 -1.17
N LEU A 121 -17.06 -3.06 -2.00
CA LEU A 121 -17.08 -2.74 -3.42
C LEU A 121 -17.86 -3.80 -4.19
N VAL A 122 -18.94 -3.39 -4.85
CA VAL A 122 -19.91 -4.29 -5.50
C VAL A 122 -20.00 -4.10 -7.01
N GLU A 123 -19.14 -3.27 -7.59
CA GLU A 123 -19.00 -3.09 -9.05
C GLU A 123 -18.81 -4.45 -9.76
N ARG A 124 -19.45 -4.63 -10.92
CA ARG A 124 -19.39 -5.85 -11.73
C ARG A 124 -18.46 -5.67 -12.93
N GLU A 125 -17.79 -6.75 -13.33
CA GLU A 125 -17.09 -6.76 -14.63
C GLU A 125 -18.12 -6.66 -15.77
N PRO A 126 -17.97 -5.71 -16.70
CA PRO A 126 -18.87 -5.57 -17.84
C PRO A 126 -19.02 -6.88 -18.62
N GLY A 127 -20.27 -7.32 -18.82
CA GLY A 127 -20.59 -8.52 -19.60
C GLY A 127 -20.29 -9.87 -18.94
N LYS A 128 -19.75 -9.92 -17.70
CA LYS A 128 -19.49 -11.17 -16.98
C LYS A 128 -20.30 -11.35 -15.70
N GLY A 129 -20.84 -10.28 -15.12
CA GLY A 129 -21.68 -10.32 -13.91
C GLY A 129 -20.95 -10.67 -12.60
N ASN A 130 -19.70 -11.11 -12.67
CA ASN A 130 -18.84 -11.32 -11.50
C ASN A 130 -18.40 -9.99 -10.89
N LEU A 131 -18.03 -10.01 -9.61
CA LEU A 131 -17.47 -8.82 -8.94
C LEU A 131 -16.14 -8.43 -9.58
N LYS A 132 -15.97 -7.14 -9.86
CA LYS A 132 -14.71 -6.57 -10.35
C LYS A 132 -13.62 -6.60 -9.28
N TYR A 133 -13.99 -6.32 -8.02
CA TYR A 133 -13.09 -6.40 -6.88
C TYR A 133 -13.63 -7.32 -5.79
N ARG A 134 -12.92 -8.43 -5.61
CA ARG A 134 -13.18 -9.41 -4.54
C ARG A 134 -12.13 -9.36 -3.43
N ARG A 135 -12.40 -10.02 -2.30
CA ARG A 135 -11.32 -10.43 -1.39
C ARG A 135 -10.44 -11.48 -2.07
N VAL A 136 -9.12 -11.34 -1.92
CA VAL A 136 -8.13 -12.24 -2.55
C VAL A 136 -7.67 -13.35 -1.61
N ASP A 137 -7.80 -13.11 -0.30
CA ASP A 137 -7.45 -14.03 0.77
C ASP A 137 -8.61 -15.00 1.12
N VAL A 138 -9.85 -14.59 0.86
CA VAL A 138 -11.07 -15.38 1.10
C VAL A 138 -11.56 -16.02 -0.21
N ARG A 139 -11.75 -17.34 -0.20
CA ARG A 139 -12.26 -18.12 -1.35
C ARG A 139 -13.60 -18.81 -1.08
N SER A 140 -14.11 -18.70 0.15
CA SER A 140 -15.43 -19.22 0.52
C SER A 140 -16.55 -18.45 -0.17
N GLY A 141 -17.74 -19.05 -0.22
CA GLY A 141 -18.93 -18.32 -0.65
C GLY A 141 -19.34 -17.27 0.39
N TYR A 142 -19.88 -16.15 -0.09
CA TYR A 142 -20.32 -15.02 0.71
C TYR A 142 -21.85 -14.98 0.81
N MET A 143 -22.35 -14.72 2.02
CA MET A 143 -23.78 -14.66 2.31
C MET A 143 -24.29 -13.23 2.50
N GLY A 144 -23.45 -12.34 3.04
CA GLY A 144 -23.84 -11.01 3.49
C GLY A 144 -23.08 -10.63 4.75
N TYR A 145 -22.94 -9.33 5.02
CA TYR A 145 -22.48 -8.82 6.30
C TYR A 145 -23.67 -8.62 7.24
N PHE A 146 -23.59 -9.13 8.47
CA PHE A 146 -24.71 -9.13 9.42
C PHE A 146 -24.53 -8.23 10.64
N ALA A 147 -23.33 -7.65 10.82
CA ALA A 147 -22.94 -6.99 12.08
C ALA A 147 -23.29 -7.85 13.32
N ALA A 148 -23.10 -9.17 13.21
CA ALA A 148 -23.73 -10.13 14.12
C ALA A 148 -23.26 -9.98 15.57
N THR A 149 -24.22 -9.97 16.50
CA THR A 149 -24.00 -9.95 17.96
C THR A 149 -24.55 -11.21 18.60
N PRO A 150 -24.03 -11.67 19.75
CA PRO A 150 -24.64 -12.77 20.49
C PRO A 150 -26.13 -12.50 20.79
N ALA A 151 -26.95 -13.54 20.71
CA ALA A 151 -28.36 -13.44 21.09
C ALA A 151 -28.54 -13.71 22.59
N ASP A 152 -29.32 -12.86 23.26
CA ASP A 152 -29.64 -13.03 24.69
C ASP A 152 -30.68 -14.14 24.92
N ALA A 153 -31.60 -14.30 23.96
CA ALA A 153 -32.74 -15.19 24.09
C ALA A 153 -32.45 -16.65 23.71
N ALA A 154 -31.43 -16.92 22.89
CA ALA A 154 -31.16 -18.27 22.38
C ALA A 154 -29.69 -18.44 22.00
N ASP A 155 -29.23 -19.69 21.93
CA ASP A 155 -27.93 -20.03 21.36
C ASP A 155 -27.91 -19.66 19.87
N GLY A 156 -27.22 -18.58 19.52
CA GLY A 156 -27.21 -18.03 18.18
C GLY A 156 -26.65 -16.62 18.13
N VAL A 157 -26.65 -16.04 16.94
CA VAL A 157 -26.27 -14.64 16.72
C VAL A 157 -27.37 -13.87 16.02
N VAL A 158 -27.64 -12.66 16.51
CA VAL A 158 -28.64 -11.74 15.97
C VAL A 158 -28.12 -11.12 14.68
N VAL A 159 -28.97 -11.07 13.67
CA VAL A 159 -28.76 -10.34 12.42
C VAL A 159 -29.13 -8.88 12.64
N ASN A 160 -28.14 -8.00 12.72
CA ASN A 160 -28.37 -6.58 12.96
C ASN A 160 -28.50 -5.76 11.67
N VAL A 161 -28.02 -6.29 10.54
CA VAL A 161 -28.15 -5.67 9.23
C VAL A 161 -28.20 -6.71 8.13
N VAL A 162 -28.96 -6.42 7.07
CA VAL A 162 -28.96 -7.21 5.84
C VAL A 162 -28.88 -6.23 4.67
N GLY A 163 -27.78 -6.28 3.91
CA GLY A 163 -27.57 -5.37 2.80
C GLY A 163 -28.50 -5.68 1.60
N PRO A 164 -29.05 -4.66 0.91
CA PRO A 164 -29.80 -4.85 -0.32
C PRO A 164 -28.99 -5.59 -1.39
N GLY A 165 -29.64 -6.50 -2.12
CA GLY A 165 -29.05 -7.33 -3.17
C GLY A 165 -28.08 -8.41 -2.69
N THR A 166 -27.85 -8.55 -1.37
CA THR A 166 -27.00 -9.61 -0.83
C THR A 166 -27.69 -10.98 -0.91
N PRO A 167 -26.94 -12.10 -0.96
CA PRO A 167 -27.52 -13.43 -0.93
C PRO A 167 -28.46 -13.69 0.24
N ALA A 168 -28.14 -13.16 1.42
CA ALA A 168 -28.98 -13.25 2.60
C ALA A 168 -30.35 -12.60 2.39
N GLN A 169 -30.38 -11.36 1.87
CA GLN A 169 -31.64 -10.67 1.57
C GLN A 169 -32.46 -11.45 0.55
N MET A 170 -31.83 -11.91 -0.55
CA MET A 170 -32.51 -12.68 -1.60
C MET A 170 -33.07 -14.02 -1.10
N ALA A 171 -32.48 -14.59 -0.05
CA ALA A 171 -32.96 -15.81 0.58
C ALA A 171 -34.01 -15.58 1.68
N GLY A 172 -34.33 -14.31 1.98
CA GLY A 172 -35.33 -13.93 2.96
C GLY A 172 -34.85 -13.86 4.41
N ILE A 173 -33.53 -13.74 4.66
CA ILE A 173 -33.01 -13.40 6.00
C ILE A 173 -33.35 -11.94 6.30
N GLU A 174 -33.85 -11.67 7.49
CA GLU A 174 -34.33 -10.36 7.93
C GLU A 174 -33.54 -9.86 9.15
N VAL A 175 -33.54 -8.54 9.35
CA VAL A 175 -32.99 -7.93 10.57
C VAL A 175 -33.81 -8.41 11.76
N GLY A 176 -33.14 -8.81 12.84
CA GLY A 176 -33.74 -9.41 14.03
C GLY A 176 -33.80 -10.95 14.01
N ASP A 177 -33.53 -11.60 12.87
CA ASP A 177 -33.37 -13.05 12.84
C ASP A 177 -32.18 -13.48 13.72
N ILE A 178 -32.32 -14.61 14.42
CA ILE A 178 -31.22 -15.25 15.16
C ILE A 178 -30.73 -16.44 14.34
N ILE A 179 -29.51 -16.36 13.80
CA ILE A 179 -28.87 -17.48 13.09
C ILE A 179 -28.34 -18.48 14.11
N THR A 180 -28.85 -19.71 14.06
CA THR A 180 -28.49 -20.79 15.00
C THR A 180 -27.70 -21.92 14.35
N GLU A 181 -27.82 -22.10 13.04
CA GLU A 181 -27.14 -23.16 12.30
C GLU A 181 -26.85 -22.77 10.84
N ILE A 182 -25.67 -23.15 10.33
CA ILE A 182 -25.34 -23.11 8.90
C ILE A 182 -24.79 -24.47 8.48
N ASN A 183 -25.43 -25.14 7.52
CA ASN A 183 -25.03 -26.45 6.99
C ASN A 183 -24.76 -27.52 8.08
N GLY A 184 -25.60 -27.63 9.11
CA GLY A 184 -25.40 -28.60 10.19
C GLY A 184 -24.42 -28.15 11.28
N LYS A 185 -23.76 -26.98 11.11
CA LYS A 185 -22.84 -26.42 12.11
C LYS A 185 -23.57 -25.39 12.96
N SER A 186 -23.62 -25.64 14.26
CA SER A 186 -24.17 -24.72 15.26
C SER A 186 -23.37 -23.41 15.29
N ILE A 187 -24.10 -22.31 15.38
CA ILE A 187 -23.58 -20.94 15.45
C ILE A 187 -23.88 -20.41 16.86
N VAL A 188 -22.85 -20.04 17.60
CA VAL A 188 -22.98 -19.43 18.94
C VAL A 188 -22.32 -18.06 18.95
N ARG A 189 -21.22 -17.92 18.22
CA ARG A 189 -20.46 -16.68 18.06
C ARG A 189 -20.43 -16.26 16.61
N ARG A 190 -20.18 -14.98 16.39
CA ARG A 190 -20.02 -14.39 15.06
C ARG A 190 -19.00 -15.15 14.20
N ASP A 191 -17.85 -15.50 14.78
CA ASP A 191 -16.78 -16.22 14.09
C ASP A 191 -17.21 -17.63 13.61
N ASP A 192 -18.25 -18.22 14.23
CA ASP A 192 -18.76 -19.52 13.80
C ASP A 192 -19.39 -19.44 12.41
N ILE A 193 -19.91 -18.27 12.00
CA ILE A 193 -20.43 -18.03 10.64
C ILE A 193 -19.30 -18.20 9.62
N ASP A 194 -18.21 -17.46 9.79
CA ASP A 194 -17.05 -17.54 8.89
C ASP A 194 -16.53 -18.97 8.83
N SER A 195 -16.41 -19.58 10.01
CA SER A 195 -15.97 -20.95 10.22
C SER A 195 -16.89 -22.01 9.60
N ALA A 196 -18.19 -21.72 9.44
CA ALA A 196 -19.16 -22.58 8.74
C ALA A 196 -19.07 -22.42 7.22
N LEU A 197 -18.73 -21.23 6.75
CA LEU A 197 -18.61 -20.92 5.32
C LEU A 197 -17.23 -21.27 4.74
N THR A 198 -16.17 -21.43 5.55
CA THR A 198 -14.78 -21.63 5.10
C THR A 198 -14.58 -22.66 3.97
N LYS A 199 -15.35 -23.76 3.96
CA LYS A 199 -15.21 -24.85 2.97
C LYS A 199 -16.14 -24.72 1.76
N THR A 200 -17.03 -23.76 1.76
CA THR A 200 -18.01 -23.53 0.68
C THR A 200 -17.34 -22.83 -0.51
N LYS A 201 -18.05 -22.73 -1.63
CA LYS A 201 -17.61 -21.95 -2.81
C LYS A 201 -18.68 -20.95 -3.25
N PRO A 202 -18.29 -19.85 -3.93
CA PRO A 202 -19.24 -19.01 -4.64
C PRO A 202 -20.14 -19.83 -5.57
N GLY A 203 -21.44 -19.56 -5.54
CA GLY A 203 -22.47 -20.27 -6.31
C GLY A 203 -23.06 -21.52 -5.63
N GLU A 204 -22.44 -22.02 -4.55
CA GLU A 204 -22.98 -23.12 -3.74
C GLU A 204 -24.18 -22.67 -2.91
N SER A 205 -25.15 -23.55 -2.68
CA SER A 205 -26.29 -23.28 -1.81
C SER A 205 -26.06 -23.89 -0.43
N VAL A 206 -26.33 -23.10 0.62
CA VAL A 206 -26.22 -23.52 2.02
C VAL A 206 -27.56 -23.42 2.71
N LYS A 207 -27.81 -24.31 3.68
CA LYS A 207 -28.99 -24.24 4.54
C LYS A 207 -28.65 -23.42 5.78
N VAL A 208 -29.50 -22.47 6.10
CA VAL A 208 -29.37 -21.60 7.28
C VAL A 208 -30.62 -21.76 8.13
N ALA A 209 -30.45 -22.15 9.39
CA ALA A 209 -31.54 -22.15 10.35
C ALA A 209 -31.57 -20.80 11.07
N VAL A 210 -32.74 -20.18 11.10
CA VAL A 210 -33.00 -18.92 11.81
C VAL A 210 -34.16 -19.08 12.77
N LEU A 211 -34.09 -18.39 13.91
CA LEU A 211 -35.24 -18.15 14.78
C LEU A 211 -35.75 -16.73 14.50
N ARG A 212 -37.04 -16.60 14.19
CA ARG A 212 -37.69 -15.33 13.86
C ARG A 212 -38.83 -15.05 14.83
N SER A 213 -38.94 -13.81 15.30
CA SER A 213 -40.08 -13.39 16.12
C SER A 213 -41.36 -13.37 15.29
N THR A 214 -42.44 -13.91 15.85
CA THR A 214 -43.79 -13.86 15.26
C THR A 214 -44.62 -12.67 15.74
N ALA A 215 -44.09 -11.87 16.68
CA ALA A 215 -44.73 -10.64 17.11
C ALA A 215 -44.70 -9.63 15.96
N SER A 216 -45.87 -9.11 15.58
CA SER A 216 -45.99 -8.01 14.62
C SER A 216 -45.22 -6.81 15.16
N THR A 217 -44.36 -6.21 14.33
CA THR A 217 -43.58 -4.98 14.57
C THR A 217 -44.43 -3.72 14.82
N ALA A 218 -45.73 -3.88 15.08
CA ALA A 218 -46.68 -2.81 15.33
C ALA A 218 -46.78 -2.39 16.81
N ASP A 219 -46.25 -3.19 17.75
CA ASP A 219 -46.31 -2.93 19.21
C ASP A 219 -44.94 -2.73 19.89
N THR A 220 -43.84 -2.71 19.13
CA THR A 220 -42.51 -2.33 19.64
C THR A 220 -42.28 -0.85 19.37
N ASP A 221 -41.95 -0.07 20.40
CA ASP A 221 -41.51 1.33 20.27
C ASP A 221 -40.56 1.45 19.06
N ALA A 222 -40.90 2.31 18.10
CA ALA A 222 -40.14 2.48 16.85
C ALA A 222 -38.65 2.85 17.06
N ASP A 223 -38.31 3.26 18.29
CA ASP A 223 -36.97 3.67 18.72
C ASP A 223 -36.13 2.53 19.32
N ASP A 224 -36.70 1.33 19.58
CA ASP A 224 -35.98 0.19 20.17
C ASP A 224 -36.44 -1.15 19.54
N PRO A 225 -35.88 -1.56 18.38
CA PRO A 225 -36.11 -2.87 17.80
C PRO A 225 -35.30 -3.91 18.59
N ALA A 226 -35.62 -4.09 19.87
CA ALA A 226 -34.98 -5.09 20.70
C ALA A 226 -35.26 -6.49 20.11
N ALA A 227 -34.21 -7.31 20.05
CA ALA A 227 -34.36 -8.75 19.85
C ALA A 227 -35.41 -9.28 20.85
N PRO A 228 -36.28 -10.23 20.45
CA PRO A 228 -37.32 -10.75 21.32
C PRO A 228 -36.68 -11.31 22.59
N SER A 229 -36.97 -10.68 23.74
CA SER A 229 -36.48 -11.12 25.05
C SER A 229 -37.17 -12.39 25.54
N ASP A 230 -38.20 -12.85 24.83
CA ASP A 230 -39.04 -13.98 25.20
C ASP A 230 -39.05 -15.05 24.09
N THR A 231 -38.45 -16.20 24.40
CA THR A 231 -38.29 -17.34 23.48
C THR A 231 -39.60 -17.98 23.04
N SER A 232 -40.69 -17.73 23.78
CA SER A 232 -42.02 -18.26 23.50
C SER A 232 -42.65 -17.74 22.20
N SER A 233 -42.11 -16.67 21.62
CA SER A 233 -42.59 -16.01 20.40
C SER A 233 -41.78 -16.32 19.13
N LEU A 234 -40.72 -17.13 19.25
CA LEU A 234 -39.79 -17.45 18.17
C LEU A 234 -40.23 -18.67 17.36
N THR A 235 -40.25 -18.55 16.03
CA THR A 235 -40.46 -19.67 15.10
C THR A 235 -39.16 -20.02 14.38
N SER A 236 -38.83 -21.30 14.34
CA SER A 236 -37.68 -21.79 13.57
C SER A 236 -38.02 -21.92 12.09
N THR A 237 -37.20 -21.31 11.24
CA THR A 237 -37.31 -21.37 9.78
C THR A 237 -35.97 -21.83 9.21
N SER A 238 -36.01 -22.68 8.17
CA SER A 238 -34.81 -23.07 7.43
C SER A 238 -34.83 -22.44 6.04
N LEU A 239 -33.85 -21.60 5.76
CA LEU A 239 -33.68 -20.87 4.50
C LEU A 239 -32.55 -21.49 3.68
N THR A 240 -32.70 -21.49 2.36
CA THR A 240 -31.63 -21.94 1.45
C THR A 240 -31.01 -20.71 0.80
N VAL A 241 -29.75 -20.43 1.12
CA VAL A 241 -29.02 -19.26 0.64
C VAL A 241 -28.04 -19.66 -0.44
N LYS A 242 -28.17 -19.08 -1.64
CA LYS A 242 -27.23 -19.29 -2.74
C LYS A 242 -26.07 -18.31 -2.60
N LEU A 243 -24.90 -18.80 -2.21
CA LEU A 243 -23.73 -17.98 -1.93
C LEU A 243 -23.22 -17.26 -3.19
N SER A 244 -22.65 -16.09 -2.99
CA SER A 244 -22.00 -15.30 -4.05
C SER A 244 -20.49 -15.22 -3.86
N GLU A 245 -19.80 -14.53 -4.77
CA GLU A 245 -18.41 -14.14 -4.57
C GLU A 245 -18.32 -13.10 -3.43
N HIS A 246 -17.27 -13.17 -2.61
CA HIS A 246 -17.07 -12.19 -1.55
C HIS A 246 -16.64 -10.83 -2.13
N PRO A 247 -17.42 -9.74 -1.96
CA PRO A 247 -17.02 -8.39 -2.35
C PRO A 247 -15.77 -7.97 -1.60
N LEU A 248 -14.97 -7.08 -2.19
CA LEU A 248 -13.88 -6.48 -1.44
C LEU A 248 -14.46 -5.59 -0.35
N ASP A 249 -14.24 -5.95 0.91
CA ASP A 249 -14.56 -5.15 2.09
C ASP A 249 -13.45 -4.10 2.32
N LEU A 250 -13.44 -3.07 1.48
CA LEU A 250 -12.43 -2.01 1.43
C LEU A 250 -12.17 -1.40 2.81
N ILE A 251 -13.23 -1.12 3.57
CA ILE A 251 -13.18 -0.66 4.96
C ILE A 251 -13.90 -1.69 5.81
N ARG A 252 -13.30 -2.05 6.95
CA ARG A 252 -13.80 -3.06 7.87
C ARG A 252 -13.18 -2.89 9.25
N LEU A 253 -13.84 -3.43 10.27
CA LEU A 253 -13.26 -3.52 11.60
C LEU A 253 -12.03 -4.44 11.61
N ALA A 254 -11.05 -4.16 12.47
CA ALA A 254 -9.83 -4.97 12.56
C ALA A 254 -10.12 -6.44 12.89
N ARG A 255 -11.12 -6.73 13.73
CA ARG A 255 -11.60 -8.09 14.04
C ARG A 255 -12.12 -8.86 12.83
N ASP A 256 -12.55 -8.17 11.78
CA ASP A 256 -13.06 -8.77 10.54
C ASP A 256 -11.93 -9.06 9.53
N GLY A 257 -10.69 -9.01 10.04
CA GLY A 257 -9.42 -9.23 9.36
C GLY A 257 -9.32 -10.53 8.57
N GLY A 258 -9.99 -11.59 9.02
CA GLY A 258 -9.79 -12.95 8.50
C GLY A 258 -8.33 -13.38 8.63
N ALA A 259 -7.77 -13.99 7.59
CA ALA A 259 -6.36 -14.41 7.57
C ALA A 259 -5.36 -13.24 7.63
N ASP A 260 -5.80 -12.03 7.28
CA ASP A 260 -5.01 -10.79 7.32
C ASP A 260 -5.20 -10.00 8.63
N GLN A 261 -5.88 -10.58 9.63
CA GLN A 261 -6.02 -9.94 10.94
C GLN A 261 -4.65 -9.75 11.61
N VAL A 262 -4.41 -8.52 12.07
CA VAL A 262 -3.22 -8.16 12.85
C VAL A 262 -3.63 -7.97 14.30
N LYS A 263 -3.11 -8.83 15.18
CA LYS A 263 -3.32 -8.71 16.62
C LYS A 263 -2.73 -7.38 17.11
N GLY A 264 -3.48 -6.65 17.93
CA GLY A 264 -3.13 -5.33 18.43
C GLY A 264 -3.76 -4.17 17.65
N ASN A 265 -4.24 -4.39 16.42
CA ASN A 265 -5.06 -3.38 15.74
C ASN A 265 -6.43 -3.29 16.42
N ASP A 266 -6.88 -2.07 16.67
CA ASP A 266 -8.15 -1.83 17.36
C ASP A 266 -9.34 -1.95 16.40
N SER A 267 -10.44 -2.49 16.91
CA SER A 267 -11.68 -2.65 16.15
C SER A 267 -12.57 -1.43 16.34
N GLU A 268 -12.14 -0.31 15.76
CA GLU A 268 -12.81 0.99 15.85
C GLU A 268 -13.61 1.31 14.58
N LEU A 269 -14.71 2.04 14.73
CA LEU A 269 -15.51 2.56 13.62
C LEU A 269 -14.72 3.64 12.86
N SER A 270 -15.00 3.79 11.57
CA SER A 270 -14.39 4.82 10.71
C SER A 270 -15.23 6.09 10.69
N CYS A 271 -14.60 7.24 10.46
CA CYS A 271 -15.29 8.53 10.31
C CYS A 271 -16.03 9.02 11.56
N LEU A 272 -15.54 8.67 12.75
CA LEU A 272 -16.08 9.12 14.03
C LEU A 272 -15.92 10.65 14.19
N MET A 273 -16.91 11.26 14.83
CA MET A 273 -16.93 12.69 15.13
C MET A 273 -16.87 12.91 16.64
N THR A 274 -16.01 13.82 17.09
CA THR A 274 -15.96 14.30 18.48
C THR A 274 -16.05 15.83 18.52
N LEU A 275 -16.41 16.39 19.67
CA LEU A 275 -16.27 17.83 19.90
C LEU A 275 -14.80 18.15 20.20
N ALA A 276 -14.19 19.00 19.38
CA ALA A 276 -12.81 19.43 19.55
C ALA A 276 -12.67 20.59 20.54
N GLN A 277 -13.68 21.48 20.56
CA GLN A 277 -13.74 22.59 21.51
C GLN A 277 -15.19 22.96 21.83
N VAL A 278 -15.45 23.23 23.10
CA VAL A 278 -16.65 23.85 23.62
C VAL A 278 -16.24 24.99 24.56
N ASN A 279 -16.51 26.22 24.15
CA ASN A 279 -16.03 27.44 24.79
C ASN A 279 -14.51 27.43 24.98
N ARG A 280 -14.04 27.42 26.24
CA ARG A 280 -12.61 27.42 26.58
C ARG A 280 -12.03 26.02 26.75
N LYS A 281 -12.86 24.97 26.72
CA LYS A 281 -12.40 23.60 26.94
C LYS A 281 -12.23 22.90 25.60
N GLY A 282 -11.03 22.41 25.33
CA GLY A 282 -10.71 21.67 24.12
C GLY A 282 -10.03 20.34 24.43
N ILE A 283 -9.82 19.55 23.39
CA ILE A 283 -9.07 18.29 23.47
C ILE A 283 -7.62 18.61 23.85
N ILE A 284 -7.12 17.96 24.89
CA ILE A 284 -5.73 18.08 25.33
C ILE A 284 -4.88 17.15 24.44
N VAL A 285 -3.61 17.50 24.25
CA VAL A 285 -2.67 16.64 23.50
C VAL A 285 -2.64 15.25 24.12
N GLY A 286 -2.74 14.22 23.28
CA GLY A 286 -2.82 12.82 23.71
C GLY A 286 -4.24 12.28 23.91
N ASP A 287 -5.24 13.16 24.09
CA ASP A 287 -6.62 12.73 24.36
C ASP A 287 -7.46 12.51 23.08
N GLU A 288 -8.40 11.56 23.18
CA GLU A 288 -9.39 11.26 22.13
C GLU A 288 -10.63 12.20 22.17
N ALA A 289 -10.91 12.80 23.32
CA ALA A 289 -12.06 13.67 23.52
C ALA A 289 -11.82 14.70 24.62
N ILE A 290 -12.71 15.69 24.73
CA ILE A 290 -12.67 16.67 25.81
C ILE A 290 -12.95 15.97 27.14
N GLN A 291 -12.01 16.03 28.08
CA GLN A 291 -12.18 15.36 29.37
C GLN A 291 -13.40 15.88 30.15
N GLY A 292 -14.22 14.94 30.62
CA GLY A 292 -15.31 15.20 31.55
C GLY A 292 -16.59 15.78 30.94
N ILE A 293 -16.72 15.79 29.62
CA ILE A 293 -18.02 15.92 28.94
C ILE A 293 -18.33 14.61 28.19
N SER A 294 -19.58 14.41 27.79
CA SER A 294 -19.95 13.27 26.95
C SER A 294 -19.30 13.37 25.57
N ASP A 295 -18.72 12.27 25.08
CA ASP A 295 -18.07 12.20 23.78
C ASP A 295 -19.02 11.65 22.70
N PRO A 296 -19.37 12.44 21.66
CA PRO A 296 -20.26 11.99 20.59
C PRO A 296 -19.84 10.71 19.88
N ALA A 297 -18.54 10.40 19.80
CA ALA A 297 -18.06 9.17 19.17
C ALA A 297 -18.46 7.90 19.93
N ASN A 298 -18.71 8.01 21.23
CA ASN A 298 -19.04 6.91 22.13
C ASN A 298 -20.55 6.82 22.46
N LEU A 299 -21.37 7.70 21.86
CA LEU A 299 -22.82 7.75 22.09
C LEU A 299 -23.60 7.14 20.92
N VAL A 300 -24.82 6.67 21.20
CA VAL A 300 -25.75 6.17 20.19
C VAL A 300 -26.60 7.32 19.66
N TRP A 301 -26.55 7.53 18.34
CA TRP A 301 -27.28 8.58 17.63
C TRP A 301 -28.64 8.04 17.19
N SER A 302 -29.65 8.91 17.11
CA SER A 302 -30.90 8.57 16.45
C SER A 302 -30.75 8.65 14.94
N ILE A 303 -31.57 7.89 14.22
CA ILE A 303 -31.58 7.82 12.77
C ILE A 303 -32.89 8.43 12.27
N ASP A 304 -32.82 9.44 11.39
CA ASP A 304 -34.01 9.95 10.71
C ASP A 304 -34.56 8.85 9.78
N SER A 305 -35.89 8.70 9.68
CA SER A 305 -36.52 7.65 8.87
C SER A 305 -35.97 7.63 7.44
N PRO A 306 -35.22 6.59 7.04
CA PRO A 306 -34.61 6.56 5.72
C PRO A 306 -35.68 6.38 4.64
N SER A 307 -35.67 7.23 3.62
CA SER A 307 -36.46 6.98 2.41
C SER A 307 -35.70 6.04 1.49
N ALA A 308 -36.27 4.87 1.19
CA ALA A 308 -35.73 4.01 0.14
C ALA A 308 -36.06 4.60 -1.23
N THR A 309 -35.08 4.56 -2.13
CA THR A 309 -35.27 4.81 -3.56
C THR A 309 -35.71 3.50 -4.22
N THR A 310 -36.74 3.57 -5.06
CA THR A 310 -37.27 2.43 -5.82
C THR A 310 -37.20 2.77 -7.30
N ASP A 311 -36.41 2.02 -8.07
CA ASP A 311 -36.48 2.02 -9.53
C ASP A 311 -37.26 0.79 -10.01
N ASP A 312 -37.94 0.88 -11.16
CA ASP A 312 -38.87 -0.15 -11.66
C ASP A 312 -38.25 -1.57 -11.80
N ASP A 313 -36.92 -1.69 -11.87
CA ASP A 313 -36.19 -2.95 -12.11
C ASP A 313 -35.16 -3.33 -11.00
N ALA A 314 -35.06 -2.56 -9.90
CA ALA A 314 -34.04 -2.76 -8.85
C ALA A 314 -34.65 -2.93 -7.45
N LEU A 315 -33.96 -3.66 -6.57
CA LEU A 315 -34.35 -3.77 -5.16
C LEU A 315 -34.26 -2.40 -4.44
N PRO A 316 -35.20 -2.08 -3.52
CA PRO A 316 -35.18 -0.81 -2.79
C PRO A 316 -33.85 -0.61 -2.05
N ALA A 317 -33.27 0.58 -2.20
CA ALA A 317 -31.99 0.94 -1.59
C ALA A 317 -32.03 2.36 -1.03
N ILE A 318 -31.36 2.57 0.10
CA ILE A 318 -31.22 3.88 0.72
C ILE A 318 -30.02 4.58 0.09
N ASP A 319 -30.20 5.82 -0.38
CA ASP A 319 -29.14 6.63 -0.99
C ASP A 319 -28.61 7.70 -0.03
N ALA A 320 -29.39 8.11 0.96
CA ALA A 320 -29.00 9.07 1.98
C ALA A 320 -29.52 8.72 3.38
N LEU A 321 -28.75 9.08 4.41
CA LEU A 321 -29.10 8.87 5.81
C LEU A 321 -28.67 10.07 6.66
N THR A 322 -29.47 10.40 7.67
CA THR A 322 -29.16 11.44 8.65
C THR A 322 -29.17 10.85 10.06
N PHE A 323 -28.08 11.06 10.79
CA PHE A 323 -27.96 10.79 12.22
C PHE A 323 -28.11 12.07 13.02
N ARG A 324 -28.73 11.98 14.19
CA ARG A 324 -28.91 13.08 15.13
C ARG A 324 -28.48 12.69 16.54
N LEU A 325 -27.78 13.59 17.21
CA LEU A 325 -27.44 13.46 18.61
C LEU A 325 -27.71 14.77 19.34
N ALA A 326 -28.65 14.76 20.26
CA ALA A 326 -28.87 15.86 21.17
C ALA A 326 -27.98 15.66 22.41
N LEU A 327 -27.15 16.65 22.74
CA LEU A 327 -26.37 16.74 23.98
C LEU A 327 -27.06 17.73 24.93
N THR A 328 -27.24 17.32 26.17
CA THR A 328 -27.87 18.15 27.20
C THR A 328 -26.86 19.13 27.82
N ALA A 329 -27.36 20.18 28.48
CA ALA A 329 -26.51 21.11 29.22
C ALA A 329 -25.70 20.41 30.33
N ASN A 330 -26.28 19.41 31.00
CA ASN A 330 -25.58 18.64 32.05
C ASN A 330 -24.35 17.90 31.52
N GLU A 331 -24.46 17.32 30.31
CA GLU A 331 -23.34 16.62 29.68
C GLU A 331 -22.21 17.55 29.23
N LEU A 332 -22.52 18.84 29.04
CA LEU A 332 -21.61 19.88 28.60
C LEU A 332 -21.21 20.84 29.73
N GLU A 333 -21.70 20.62 30.95
CA GLU A 333 -21.54 21.51 32.10
C GLU A 333 -20.06 21.79 32.40
N LYS A 334 -19.21 20.75 32.35
CA LYS A 334 -17.76 20.90 32.61
C LYS A 334 -17.04 21.75 31.56
N ALA A 335 -17.64 21.99 30.40
CA ALA A 335 -17.16 22.92 29.38
C ALA A 335 -17.93 24.25 29.36
N LYS A 336 -18.84 24.46 30.32
CA LYS A 336 -19.77 25.60 30.38
C LYS A 336 -20.64 25.72 29.12
N GLY A 337 -20.93 24.60 28.46
CA GLY A 337 -21.78 24.56 27.28
C GLY A 337 -23.25 24.37 27.65
N GLU A 338 -24.15 24.89 26.81
CA GLU A 338 -25.59 24.59 26.85
C GLU A 338 -25.93 23.49 25.84
N ALA A 339 -27.21 23.19 25.67
CA ALA A 339 -27.66 22.10 24.80
C ALA A 339 -27.18 22.28 23.35
N LEU A 340 -26.68 21.20 22.76
CA LEU A 340 -26.23 21.17 21.36
C LEU A 340 -26.96 20.06 20.61
N GLN A 341 -27.25 20.30 19.33
CA GLN A 341 -27.74 19.27 18.41
C GLN A 341 -26.67 19.00 17.35
N LEU A 342 -26.13 17.79 17.36
CA LEU A 342 -25.21 17.33 16.33
C LEU A 342 -26.00 16.59 15.25
N VAL A 343 -25.63 16.81 14.00
CA VAL A 343 -26.23 16.18 12.82
C VAL A 343 -25.13 15.70 11.89
N ARG A 344 -25.23 14.45 11.45
CA ARG A 344 -24.33 13.83 10.48
C ARG A 344 -25.14 13.30 9.31
N THR A 345 -24.80 13.70 8.09
CA THR A 345 -25.48 13.22 6.88
C THR A 345 -24.50 12.45 6.02
N TYR A 346 -24.99 11.37 5.42
CA TYR A 346 -24.27 10.56 4.44
C TYR A 346 -25.13 10.43 3.19
N ARG A 347 -24.55 10.65 2.02
CA ARG A 347 -25.20 10.38 0.73
C ARG A 347 -24.26 9.62 -0.18
N LEU A 348 -24.75 8.54 -0.76
CA LEU A 348 -24.05 7.74 -1.75
C LEU A 348 -24.72 7.94 -3.12
N PRO A 349 -24.14 8.72 -4.03
CA PRO A 349 -24.58 8.77 -5.42
C PRO A 349 -24.36 7.43 -6.12
N LYS A 350 -25.23 7.10 -7.09
CA LYS A 350 -25.01 5.96 -8.00
C LYS A 350 -23.73 6.14 -8.82
N GLU A 351 -23.14 5.02 -9.25
CA GLU A 351 -21.92 4.97 -10.07
C GLU A 351 -20.73 5.76 -9.47
N SER A 352 -20.71 5.90 -8.14
CA SER A 352 -19.73 6.73 -7.43
C SER A 352 -19.03 5.94 -6.32
N TYR A 353 -17.70 6.15 -6.21
CA TYR A 353 -16.88 5.76 -5.05
C TYR A 353 -16.80 6.86 -3.99
N VAL A 354 -17.59 7.91 -4.12
CA VAL A 354 -17.60 9.06 -3.21
C VAL A 354 -18.89 9.09 -2.42
N ILE A 355 -18.75 9.20 -1.11
CA ILE A 355 -19.84 9.47 -0.17
C ILE A 355 -19.78 10.95 0.19
N ASP A 356 -20.86 11.69 -0.08
CA ASP A 356 -20.99 13.06 0.41
C ASP A 356 -21.32 13.02 1.90
N MET A 357 -20.57 13.78 2.71
CA MET A 357 -20.75 13.82 4.16
C MET A 357 -21.01 15.25 4.62
N GLY A 358 -22.08 15.45 5.38
CA GLY A 358 -22.37 16.71 6.07
C GLY A 358 -22.13 16.60 7.57
N ILE A 359 -21.66 17.69 8.15
CA ILE A 359 -21.49 17.90 9.59
C ILE A 359 -22.23 19.16 9.96
N GLU A 360 -23.03 19.08 11.00
CA GLU A 360 -23.68 20.23 11.59
C GLU A 360 -23.67 20.12 13.12
N VAL A 361 -23.26 21.20 13.79
CA VAL A 361 -23.36 21.38 15.24
C VAL A 361 -24.18 22.64 15.49
N GLU A 362 -25.43 22.45 15.88
CA GLU A 362 -26.39 23.51 16.14
C GLU A 362 -26.41 23.85 17.64
N ASN A 363 -26.44 25.14 17.93
CA ASN A 363 -26.57 25.64 19.29
C ASN A 363 -28.06 25.77 19.66
N GLN A 364 -28.52 24.88 20.54
CA GLN A 364 -29.90 24.84 21.06
C GLN A 364 -30.05 25.60 22.39
N GLY A 365 -28.98 26.25 22.85
CA GLY A 365 -28.98 27.10 24.04
C GLY A 365 -29.42 28.53 23.76
N ASP A 366 -29.34 29.35 24.81
CA ASP A 366 -29.66 30.79 24.82
C ASP A 366 -28.40 31.67 24.76
N GLN A 367 -27.20 31.10 24.90
CA GLN A 367 -25.92 31.83 24.84
C GLN A 367 -25.08 31.45 23.62
N PRO A 368 -24.24 32.36 23.09
CA PRO A 368 -23.28 32.01 22.05
C PRO A 368 -22.18 31.10 22.60
N HIS A 369 -21.76 30.12 21.79
CA HIS A 369 -20.72 29.15 22.15
C HIS A 369 -19.61 29.09 21.11
N ASP A 370 -18.35 29.01 21.57
CA ASP A 370 -17.21 28.74 20.70
C ASP A 370 -17.10 27.23 20.48
N LEU A 371 -17.34 26.79 19.24
CA LEU A 371 -17.44 25.38 18.91
C LEU A 371 -16.42 24.98 17.84
N ALA A 372 -15.85 23.80 18.00
CA ALA A 372 -15.09 23.09 16.98
C ALA A 372 -15.35 21.58 17.08
N TYR A 373 -15.22 20.87 15.97
CA TYR A 373 -15.30 19.41 15.94
C TYR A 373 -13.99 18.79 15.46
N ARG A 374 -13.78 17.52 15.79
CA ARG A 374 -12.74 16.67 15.21
C ARG A 374 -13.40 15.50 14.48
N LEU A 375 -12.93 15.20 13.29
CA LEU A 375 -13.39 14.10 12.46
C LEU A 375 -12.23 13.13 12.22
N ALA A 376 -12.36 11.91 12.70
CA ALA A 376 -11.42 10.83 12.42
C ALA A 376 -11.56 10.37 10.95
N GLY A 377 -10.49 9.94 10.33
CA GLY A 377 -10.47 9.36 9.00
C GLY A 377 -10.94 7.90 8.98
N PRO A 378 -10.87 7.23 7.82
CA PRO A 378 -11.11 5.81 7.74
C PRO A 378 -9.99 5.01 8.39
N ASN A 379 -10.31 3.85 8.92
CA ASN A 379 -9.33 2.86 9.37
C ASN A 379 -9.64 1.49 8.73
N GLY A 380 -8.85 0.46 9.03
CA GLY A 380 -9.23 -0.90 8.63
C GLY A 380 -9.10 -1.24 7.14
N LEU A 381 -8.46 -0.39 6.33
CA LEU A 381 -8.32 -0.60 4.88
C LEU A 381 -7.80 -2.00 4.52
N THR A 382 -8.41 -2.66 3.53
CA THR A 382 -8.03 -4.03 3.16
C THR A 382 -6.55 -4.14 2.77
N LEU A 383 -5.93 -5.26 3.15
CA LEU A 383 -4.58 -5.63 2.74
C LEU A 383 -4.68 -6.54 1.50
N GLU A 384 -3.66 -6.52 0.64
CA GLU A 384 -3.56 -7.53 -0.42
C GLU A 384 -3.09 -8.86 0.13
N GLY A 385 -2.32 -8.81 1.21
CA GLY A 385 -1.90 -9.94 2.01
C GLY A 385 -0.83 -9.48 2.98
N TRP A 386 -0.97 -9.87 4.24
CA TRP A 386 -0.12 -9.39 5.33
C TRP A 386 1.39 -9.60 5.09
N TRP A 387 1.77 -10.63 4.33
CA TRP A 387 3.17 -11.00 4.10
C TRP A 387 3.77 -10.42 2.81
N TYR A 388 2.99 -10.03 1.81
CA TYR A 388 3.52 -9.58 0.51
C TYR A 388 3.03 -8.20 0.06
N SER A 389 2.14 -7.55 0.83
CA SER A 389 1.75 -6.16 0.56
C SER A 389 3.00 -5.29 0.55
N THR A 390 3.31 -4.70 -0.59
CA THR A 390 4.53 -3.93 -0.79
C THR A 390 4.20 -2.60 -1.42
N LYS A 391 4.57 -1.53 -0.70
CA LYS A 391 4.54 -0.17 -1.21
C LYS A 391 5.95 0.40 -1.27
N ILE A 392 6.14 1.36 -2.17
CA ILE A 392 7.39 2.09 -2.35
C ILE A 392 7.10 3.55 -2.07
N SER A 393 7.80 4.12 -1.08
CA SER A 393 7.72 5.54 -0.77
C SER A 393 8.44 6.36 -1.86
N PRO A 394 7.87 7.51 -2.29
CA PRO A 394 8.56 8.49 -3.14
C PRO A 394 9.84 9.06 -2.52
N ASN A 395 9.92 9.04 -1.19
CA ASN A 395 10.98 9.69 -0.40
C ASN A 395 12.07 8.72 0.09
N PHE A 396 12.13 7.50 -0.44
CA PHE A 396 13.06 6.44 0.01
C PHE A 396 12.93 6.07 1.50
N SER A 397 11.88 6.55 2.18
CA SER A 397 11.50 6.11 3.52
C SER A 397 10.87 4.72 3.49
N GLY A 398 10.74 4.10 4.65
CA GLY A 398 9.91 2.90 4.79
C GLY A 398 8.47 3.22 4.37
N ALA A 399 7.80 2.26 3.74
CA ALA A 399 6.37 2.31 3.49
C ALA A 399 5.70 1.12 4.19
N ALA A 400 4.54 1.35 4.77
CA ALA A 400 3.70 0.32 5.35
C ALA A 400 2.64 -0.12 4.32
N ALA A 401 1.82 -1.09 4.70
CA ALA A 401 0.69 -1.51 3.88
C ALA A 401 -0.44 -0.48 3.92
N ARG A 402 -0.49 0.34 4.99
CA ARG A 402 -1.42 1.46 5.18
C ARG A 402 -0.59 2.65 5.64
N ASP A 403 -0.48 3.65 4.78
CA ASP A 403 0.24 4.89 5.09
C ASP A 403 -0.73 6.06 4.99
N ILE A 404 -0.41 7.17 5.64
CA ILE A 404 -1.17 8.40 5.47
C ILE A 404 -0.53 9.21 4.34
N VAL A 405 -1.35 9.63 3.37
CA VAL A 405 -0.91 10.49 2.27
C VAL A 405 -1.75 11.75 2.22
N TYR A 406 -1.12 12.88 1.91
CA TYR A 406 -1.81 14.15 1.80
C TYR A 406 -1.12 15.07 0.80
N THR A 407 -1.88 16.05 0.31
CA THR A 407 -1.39 17.04 -0.65
C THR A 407 -1.90 18.41 -0.25
N ASN A 408 -1.03 19.42 -0.31
CA ASN A 408 -1.41 20.82 -0.13
C ASN A 408 -0.97 21.65 -1.35
N ALA A 409 -1.07 22.98 -1.31
CA ALA A 409 -0.63 23.81 -2.44
C ALA A 409 0.89 23.96 -2.54
N ALA A 410 1.65 23.64 -1.48
CA ALA A 410 3.12 23.70 -1.46
C ALA A 410 3.76 22.39 -1.96
N ASN A 411 3.25 21.24 -1.50
CA ASN A 411 3.79 19.91 -1.75
C ASN A 411 2.77 19.08 -2.54
N ARG A 412 3.23 18.47 -3.64
CA ARG A 412 2.34 17.72 -4.56
C ARG A 412 1.88 16.37 -3.99
N HIS A 413 2.67 15.75 -3.12
CA HIS A 413 2.34 14.47 -2.48
C HIS A 413 3.29 14.17 -1.33
N GLU A 414 2.75 14.07 -0.12
CA GLU A 414 3.49 13.64 1.08
C GLU A 414 2.99 12.27 1.55
N LEU A 415 3.91 11.46 2.09
CA LEU A 415 3.62 10.14 2.62
C LEU A 415 4.23 10.01 4.02
N VAL A 416 3.37 9.74 4.99
CA VAL A 416 3.71 9.43 6.38
C VAL A 416 3.48 7.95 6.61
N SER A 417 4.57 7.22 6.89
CA SER A 417 4.46 5.77 6.96
C SER A 417 3.78 5.29 8.23
N GLY A 418 2.85 4.35 8.11
CA GLY A 418 2.26 3.70 9.28
C GLY A 418 3.29 3.01 10.17
N TYR A 419 4.39 2.55 9.57
CA TYR A 419 5.51 1.98 10.32
C TYR A 419 6.23 3.02 11.20
N ASP A 420 6.37 4.25 10.69
CA ASP A 420 7.01 5.32 11.44
C ASP A 420 6.05 5.94 12.46
N LEU A 421 4.74 5.98 12.19
CA LEU A 421 3.70 6.31 13.18
C LEU A 421 3.69 5.32 14.34
N LEU A 422 3.80 4.02 14.08
CA LEU A 422 3.91 3.02 15.14
C LEU A 422 5.16 3.22 15.99
N LYS A 423 6.30 3.55 15.38
CA LYS A 423 7.52 3.87 16.15
C LYS A 423 7.35 5.14 16.97
N LEU A 424 6.65 6.14 16.44
CA LEU A 424 6.34 7.37 17.15
C LEU A 424 5.49 7.05 18.39
N ALA A 425 4.39 6.33 18.22
CA ALA A 425 3.52 5.90 19.31
C ALA A 425 4.26 5.09 20.39
N LYS A 426 5.15 4.15 19.99
CA LYS A 426 6.01 3.41 20.93
C LYS A 426 7.01 4.30 21.69
N LYS A 427 7.43 5.41 21.10
CA LYS A 427 8.43 6.31 21.67
C LYS A 427 7.80 7.42 22.53
N GLN A 428 6.61 7.88 22.14
CA GLN A 428 5.87 8.99 22.74
C GLN A 428 4.41 8.58 22.93
N PRO A 429 4.11 7.70 23.91
CA PRO A 429 2.75 7.20 24.11
C PRO A 429 1.75 8.29 24.55
N GLU A 430 2.23 9.39 25.14
CA GLU A 430 1.37 10.51 25.56
C GLU A 430 1.04 11.50 24.43
N ASP A 431 1.75 11.45 23.30
CA ASP A 431 1.44 12.22 22.09
C ASP A 431 1.80 11.36 20.86
N PRO A 432 1.02 10.29 20.59
CA PRO A 432 1.35 9.30 19.57
C PRO A 432 1.09 9.82 18.14
N ASP A 433 0.46 10.98 18.02
CA ASP A 433 -0.02 11.56 16.78
C ASP A 433 1.02 12.49 16.12
N GLN A 434 1.29 12.26 14.84
CA GLN A 434 2.10 13.17 14.05
C GLN A 434 1.23 14.30 13.49
N SER A 435 1.59 15.56 13.79
CA SER A 435 0.99 16.71 13.12
C SER A 435 1.38 16.75 11.63
N LEU A 436 0.38 16.82 10.75
CA LEU A 436 0.55 17.01 9.29
C LEU A 436 0.34 18.47 8.90
N PHE A 437 -0.48 19.18 9.67
CA PHE A 437 -0.90 20.55 9.41
C PHE A 437 -1.06 21.32 10.73
N SER A 438 -0.55 22.56 10.76
CA SER A 438 -0.70 23.51 11.88
C SER A 438 -1.02 24.93 11.33
N PRO A 439 -1.79 25.77 12.06
CA PRO A 439 -2.13 27.13 11.63
C PRO A 439 -0.93 28.05 11.44
N ASP A 440 0.20 27.76 12.10
CA ASP A 440 1.42 28.57 12.05
C ASP A 440 2.20 28.40 10.72
N LEU A 441 1.76 27.49 9.85
CA LEU A 441 2.37 27.23 8.55
C LEU A 441 1.94 28.27 7.51
N ASP A 442 2.74 28.44 6.44
CA ASP A 442 2.46 29.39 5.38
C ASP A 442 1.16 29.07 4.60
N GLU A 443 0.54 30.09 4.00
CA GLU A 443 -0.77 30.02 3.32
C GLU A 443 -0.88 28.90 2.28
N LYS A 444 0.21 28.54 1.57
CA LYS A 444 0.22 27.44 0.60
C LYS A 444 0.20 26.06 1.26
N THR A 445 0.78 25.96 2.45
CA THR A 445 0.77 24.75 3.27
C THR A 445 -0.58 24.53 3.94
N GLN A 446 -1.37 25.61 4.14
CA GLN A 446 -2.74 25.59 4.66
C GLN A 446 -3.80 25.12 3.66
N ALA A 447 -3.55 25.23 2.36
CA ALA A 447 -4.47 24.76 1.34
C ALA A 447 -4.42 23.23 1.14
N LEU A 448 -4.89 22.47 2.12
CA LEU A 448 -4.97 21.00 2.07
C LEU A 448 -5.98 20.55 1.00
N LYS A 449 -5.51 19.86 -0.04
CA LYS A 449 -6.36 19.37 -1.15
C LYS A 449 -7.02 18.04 -0.85
N TYR A 450 -6.32 17.17 -0.12
CA TYR A 450 -6.86 15.92 0.40
C TYR A 450 -5.95 15.39 1.51
N VAL A 451 -6.51 14.50 2.33
CA VAL A 451 -5.76 13.58 3.20
C VAL A 451 -6.42 12.21 3.14
N ALA A 452 -5.61 11.14 3.13
CA ALA A 452 -6.06 9.80 2.83
C ALA A 452 -5.28 8.71 3.56
N VAL A 453 -5.94 7.58 3.79
CA VAL A 453 -5.27 6.31 4.08
C VAL A 453 -5.01 5.59 2.75
N ASP A 454 -3.75 5.26 2.51
CA ASP A 454 -3.25 4.74 1.25
C ASP A 454 -2.81 3.29 1.37
N ALA A 455 -3.47 2.41 0.60
CA ALA A 455 -3.09 1.01 0.44
C ALA A 455 -2.47 0.77 -0.95
N GLN A 456 -2.07 -0.47 -1.24
CA GLN A 456 -1.37 -0.79 -2.49
C GLN A 456 -2.20 -0.50 -3.75
N TYR A 457 -3.45 -0.96 -3.80
CA TYR A 457 -4.35 -0.76 -4.95
C TYR A 457 -5.61 0.07 -4.64
N PHE A 458 -5.79 0.48 -3.38
CA PHE A 458 -6.96 1.23 -2.94
C PHE A 458 -6.56 2.43 -2.11
N VAL A 459 -7.43 3.43 -2.07
CA VAL A 459 -7.24 4.64 -1.27
C VAL A 459 -8.59 5.08 -0.70
N ALA A 460 -8.56 5.58 0.54
CA ALA A 460 -9.71 6.16 1.20
C ALA A 460 -9.36 7.58 1.68
N ALA A 461 -9.99 8.60 1.09
CA ALA A 461 -9.56 9.99 1.15
C ALA A 461 -10.69 10.94 1.51
N TYR A 462 -10.42 11.89 2.41
CA TYR A 462 -11.25 13.08 2.55
C TYR A 462 -10.84 14.13 1.53
N LEU A 463 -11.86 14.60 0.82
CA LEU A 463 -11.79 15.60 -0.22
C LEU A 463 -12.67 16.80 0.18
N PRO A 464 -12.32 18.01 -0.22
CA PRO A 464 -13.19 19.18 -0.11
C PRO A 464 -14.53 18.93 -0.80
N GLU A 465 -15.54 19.70 -0.40
CA GLU A 465 -16.85 19.72 -1.06
C GLU A 465 -16.72 19.90 -2.58
N ALA A 466 -17.69 19.39 -3.34
CA ALA A 466 -17.69 19.53 -4.79
C ALA A 466 -17.55 21.01 -5.20
N GLY A 467 -16.62 21.28 -6.12
CA GLY A 467 -16.30 22.64 -6.58
C GLY A 467 -15.20 23.35 -5.78
N GLN A 468 -14.81 22.84 -4.61
CA GLN A 468 -13.67 23.36 -3.85
C GLN A 468 -12.37 22.60 -4.20
N THR A 469 -11.24 23.33 -4.20
CA THR A 469 -9.93 22.76 -4.53
C THR A 469 -9.08 22.42 -3.30
N ALA A 470 -9.45 22.92 -2.12
CA ALA A 470 -8.79 22.68 -0.85
C ALA A 470 -9.79 22.89 0.31
N PHE A 471 -9.50 22.33 1.48
CA PHE A 471 -10.23 22.61 2.71
C PHE A 471 -9.92 24.04 3.17
N THR A 472 -10.94 24.76 3.64
CA THR A 472 -10.84 26.17 4.02
C THR A 472 -10.94 26.42 5.52
N ASP A 473 -11.40 25.45 6.30
CA ASP A 473 -11.79 25.63 7.71
C ASP A 473 -11.21 24.58 8.65
N LEU A 474 -9.91 24.31 8.51
CA LEU A 474 -9.18 23.37 9.37
C LEU A 474 -8.19 24.12 10.27
N GLN A 475 -8.21 23.77 11.55
CA GLN A 475 -7.23 24.22 12.53
C GLN A 475 -6.03 23.29 12.56
N ARG A 476 -6.25 21.97 12.56
CA ARG A 476 -5.18 20.97 12.68
C ARG A 476 -5.53 19.73 11.88
N VAL A 477 -4.51 19.10 11.32
CA VAL A 477 -4.60 17.72 10.82
C VAL A 477 -3.48 16.89 11.42
N SER A 478 -3.80 15.75 12.03
CA SER A 478 -2.83 14.80 12.56
C SER A 478 -3.00 13.41 11.93
N ALA A 479 -1.98 12.57 12.06
CA ALA A 479 -1.97 11.18 11.66
C ALA A 479 -1.53 10.31 12.83
N GLY A 480 -2.21 9.18 13.03
CA GLY A 480 -2.00 8.28 14.16
C GLY A 480 -2.17 6.81 13.78
N ILE A 481 -1.84 5.93 14.71
CA ILE A 481 -2.18 4.50 14.62
C ILE A 481 -3.56 4.27 15.24
N VAL A 482 -4.28 3.24 14.76
CA VAL A 482 -5.53 2.76 15.37
C VAL A 482 -5.25 1.35 15.91
N ALA A 483 -4.39 1.31 16.91
CA ALA A 483 -3.83 0.10 17.47
C ALA A 483 -3.20 0.33 18.84
N ASP A 484 -3.26 -0.70 19.69
CA ASP A 484 -2.37 -0.84 20.83
C ASP A 484 -0.95 -1.13 20.33
N ALA A 485 -0.09 -0.11 20.41
CA ALA A 485 1.29 -0.14 19.91
C ALA A 485 2.12 -1.31 20.47
N ASP A 486 1.89 -1.69 21.73
CA ASP A 486 2.64 -2.73 22.43
C ASP A 486 2.18 -4.14 22.05
N ARG A 487 0.94 -4.28 21.59
CA ARG A 487 0.38 -5.56 21.12
C ARG A 487 0.71 -5.89 19.67
N ILE A 488 1.26 -4.94 18.90
CA ILE A 488 1.65 -5.17 17.51
C ILE A 488 2.91 -6.06 17.44
N GLU A 489 2.73 -7.23 16.84
CA GLU A 489 3.82 -8.19 16.59
C GLU A 489 4.88 -7.58 15.66
N ARG A 490 6.17 -7.69 16.01
CA ARG A 490 7.31 -7.07 15.30
C ARG A 490 7.31 -7.24 13.77
N HIS A 491 6.74 -8.32 13.28
CA HIS A 491 6.75 -8.70 11.88
C HIS A 491 5.52 -8.30 11.10
N LYS A 492 4.50 -7.82 11.81
CA LYS A 492 3.29 -7.21 11.28
C LYS A 492 3.25 -5.71 11.54
N GLU A 493 4.33 -5.11 12.04
CA GLU A 493 4.44 -3.65 12.24
C GLU A 493 4.16 -2.85 10.96
N ARG A 494 4.43 -3.41 9.78
CA ARG A 494 4.09 -2.78 8.49
C ARG A 494 2.62 -2.91 8.10
N ALA A 495 1.80 -3.64 8.85
CA ALA A 495 0.38 -3.85 8.62
C ALA A 495 -0.50 -3.23 9.72
N VAL A 496 0.09 -2.40 10.59
CA VAL A 496 -0.63 -1.63 11.60
C VAL A 496 -1.74 -0.78 10.97
N ASN A 497 -2.87 -0.67 11.67
CA ASN A 497 -3.91 0.26 11.25
C ASN A 497 -3.43 1.71 11.48
N THR A 498 -3.74 2.58 10.54
CA THR A 498 -3.49 4.02 10.64
C THR A 498 -4.75 4.77 10.28
N SER A 499 -4.89 5.97 10.85
CA SER A 499 -5.91 6.94 10.48
C SER A 499 -5.33 8.35 10.57
N PHE A 500 -6.17 9.35 10.33
CA PHE A 500 -5.86 10.76 10.45
C PHE A 500 -7.03 11.49 11.10
N TYR A 501 -6.83 12.70 11.60
CA TYR A 501 -7.86 13.47 12.28
C TYR A 501 -7.91 14.90 11.73
N LEU A 502 -9.08 15.37 11.31
CA LEU A 502 -9.33 16.76 10.89
C LEU A 502 -10.01 17.51 12.01
N THR A 503 -9.38 18.55 12.53
CA THR A 503 -9.98 19.46 13.52
C THR A 503 -10.41 20.75 12.83
N SER A 504 -11.67 21.14 12.98
CA SER A 504 -12.20 22.38 12.41
C SER A 504 -11.64 23.62 13.10
N ASN A 505 -11.70 24.77 12.44
CA ASN A 505 -11.54 26.05 13.13
C ASN A 505 -12.61 26.24 14.19
N VAL A 506 -12.24 26.94 15.27
CA VAL A 506 -13.17 27.38 16.31
C VAL A 506 -14.04 28.50 15.73
N ARG A 507 -15.36 28.36 15.86
CA ARG A 507 -16.33 29.39 15.48
C ARG A 507 -17.28 29.69 16.61
N THR A 508 -17.55 30.97 16.83
CA THR A 508 -18.62 31.41 17.73
C THR A 508 -19.97 31.20 17.05
N VAL A 509 -20.80 30.31 17.60
CA VAL A 509 -22.12 29.94 17.09
C VAL A 509 -23.19 30.52 18.01
N LYS A 510 -24.06 31.38 17.48
CA LYS A 510 -25.14 32.01 18.25
C LYS A 510 -26.30 31.04 18.50
N PRO A 511 -27.20 31.34 19.46
CA PRO A 511 -28.46 30.61 19.64
C PRO A 511 -29.23 30.41 18.34
N GLY A 512 -29.60 29.17 18.02
CA GLY A 512 -30.32 28.78 16.80
C GLY A 512 -29.49 28.85 15.51
N GLU A 513 -28.20 29.18 15.57
CA GLU A 513 -27.26 29.03 14.45
C GLU A 513 -26.51 27.70 14.54
N SER A 514 -25.88 27.30 13.44
CA SER A 514 -25.09 26.06 13.37
C SER A 514 -23.73 26.25 12.72
N LEU A 515 -22.72 25.56 13.25
CA LEU A 515 -21.48 25.27 12.56
C LEU A 515 -21.74 24.17 11.53
N LYS A 516 -21.63 24.46 10.22
CA LYS A 516 -21.84 23.47 9.15
C LYS A 516 -20.60 23.30 8.29
N HIS A 517 -20.21 22.05 8.02
CA HIS A 517 -19.18 21.71 7.04
C HIS A 517 -19.60 20.51 6.19
N ASN A 518 -19.39 20.62 4.88
CA ASN A 518 -19.56 19.52 3.94
C ASN A 518 -18.20 19.07 3.43
N LEU A 519 -18.05 17.75 3.27
CA LEU A 519 -16.88 17.16 2.64
C LEU A 519 -17.28 15.92 1.84
N ARG A 520 -16.33 15.42 1.06
CA ARG A 520 -16.51 14.21 0.27
C ARG A 520 -15.55 13.15 0.75
N PHE A 521 -16.03 11.91 0.82
CA PHE A 521 -15.23 10.76 1.21
C PHE A 521 -15.10 9.79 0.03
N PHE A 522 -13.94 9.79 -0.63
CA PHE A 522 -13.61 8.80 -1.66
C PHE A 522 -13.14 7.51 -0.99
N ALA A 523 -13.70 6.36 -1.36
CA ALA A 523 -13.25 5.05 -0.92
C ALA A 523 -13.28 4.09 -2.11
N GLY A 524 -12.14 3.92 -2.79
CA GLY A 524 -12.15 3.23 -4.07
C GLY A 524 -10.80 2.77 -4.61
N PRO A 525 -10.84 2.17 -5.82
CA PRO A 525 -9.67 1.64 -6.51
C PRO A 525 -8.76 2.75 -7.05
N LYS A 526 -7.46 2.46 -7.12
CA LYS A 526 -6.45 3.31 -7.77
C LYS A 526 -6.42 3.11 -9.29
N GLU A 527 -7.55 3.31 -9.93
CA GLU A 527 -7.63 3.38 -11.40
C GLU A 527 -7.22 4.77 -11.87
N PRO A 528 -6.25 4.92 -12.80
CA PRO A 528 -5.67 6.22 -13.16
C PRO A 528 -6.71 7.29 -13.52
N ASP A 529 -7.65 6.97 -14.41
CA ASP A 529 -8.68 7.91 -14.86
C ASP A 529 -9.67 8.28 -13.73
N LEU A 530 -9.98 7.31 -12.85
CA LEU A 530 -10.86 7.51 -11.71
C LEU A 530 -10.23 8.43 -10.66
N VAL A 531 -9.00 8.15 -10.24
CA VAL A 531 -8.34 8.95 -9.20
C VAL A 531 -7.97 10.34 -9.70
N GLU A 532 -7.66 10.50 -10.98
CA GLU A 532 -7.38 11.80 -11.58
C GLU A 532 -8.61 12.72 -11.53
N LYS A 533 -9.82 12.18 -11.76
CA LYS A 533 -11.09 12.92 -11.63
C LYS A 533 -11.26 13.59 -10.26
N TYR A 534 -10.68 13.01 -9.22
CA TYR A 534 -10.76 13.49 -7.84
C TYR A 534 -9.46 14.17 -7.35
N GLY A 535 -8.47 14.38 -8.22
CA GLY A 535 -7.18 14.97 -7.83
C GLY A 535 -6.30 14.04 -6.98
N LEU A 536 -6.56 12.74 -7.02
CA LEU A 536 -5.85 11.69 -6.29
C LEU A 536 -4.82 10.94 -7.17
N GLY A 537 -4.52 11.41 -8.39
CA GLY A 537 -3.59 10.76 -9.31
C GLY A 537 -2.20 10.50 -8.74
N ASP A 538 -1.70 11.40 -7.88
CA ASP A 538 -0.40 11.28 -7.23
C ASP A 538 -0.34 10.13 -6.19
N THR A 539 -1.48 9.53 -5.81
CA THR A 539 -1.51 8.30 -4.98
C THR A 539 -1.00 7.06 -5.73
N ILE A 540 -0.87 7.14 -7.06
CA ILE A 540 -0.26 6.12 -7.90
C ILE A 540 1.19 6.50 -8.20
N TYR A 541 2.12 5.93 -7.42
CA TYR A 541 3.54 6.21 -7.61
C TYR A 541 4.17 5.34 -8.72
N TYR A 542 4.28 5.85 -9.94
CA TYR A 542 4.96 5.13 -11.04
C TYR A 542 6.50 5.13 -10.96
N GLY A 543 7.10 5.83 -10.00
CA GLY A 543 8.55 5.91 -9.86
C GLY A 543 9.23 6.88 -10.85
N TRP A 544 10.56 6.88 -10.85
CA TRP A 544 11.39 7.83 -11.61
C TRP A 544 11.23 7.74 -13.13
N PHE A 545 10.80 6.59 -13.62
CA PHE A 545 10.60 6.31 -15.04
C PHE A 545 9.10 6.27 -15.39
N ALA A 546 8.29 7.09 -14.72
CA ALA A 546 6.85 7.16 -14.90
C ALA A 546 6.39 7.22 -16.37
N PRO A 547 6.99 8.03 -17.27
CA PRO A 547 6.56 8.05 -18.67
C PRO A 547 6.66 6.69 -19.36
N PHE A 548 7.70 5.90 -19.03
CA PHE A 548 7.85 4.55 -19.57
C PHE A 548 6.88 3.57 -18.89
N ALA A 549 6.67 3.69 -17.58
CA ALA A 549 5.73 2.84 -16.85
C ALA A 549 4.31 3.01 -17.37
N VAL A 550 3.84 4.26 -17.52
CA VAL A 550 2.52 4.59 -18.07
C VAL A 550 2.40 4.07 -19.49
N LEU A 551 3.38 4.35 -20.37
CA LEU A 551 3.36 3.86 -21.76
C LEU A 551 3.25 2.33 -21.85
N LEU A 552 4.06 1.61 -21.05
CA LEU A 552 4.07 0.16 -21.04
C LEU A 552 2.79 -0.43 -20.43
N ALA A 553 2.23 0.20 -19.40
CA ALA A 553 0.94 -0.16 -18.82
C ALA A 553 -0.20 0.01 -19.84
N SER A 554 -0.26 1.17 -20.52
CA SER A 554 -1.25 1.41 -21.58
C SER A 554 -1.16 0.36 -22.69
N LEU A 555 0.06 0.03 -23.14
CA LEU A 555 0.24 -1.02 -24.15
C LEU A 555 -0.18 -2.40 -23.61
N LEU A 556 0.09 -2.69 -22.33
CA LEU A 556 -0.34 -3.92 -21.68
C LEU A 556 -1.86 -4.04 -21.65
N HIS A 557 -2.59 -2.97 -21.30
CA HIS A 557 -4.05 -2.94 -21.28
C HIS A 557 -4.65 -3.12 -22.67
N VAL A 558 -4.07 -2.51 -23.71
CA VAL A 558 -4.51 -2.70 -25.10
C VAL A 558 -4.37 -4.17 -25.54
N ILE A 559 -3.22 -4.79 -25.26
CA ILE A 559 -2.97 -6.19 -25.61
C ILE A 559 -3.87 -7.11 -24.75
N GLY A 560 -3.97 -6.83 -23.45
CA GLY A 560 -4.75 -7.59 -22.48
C GLY A 560 -6.25 -7.57 -22.76
N GLY A 561 -6.81 -6.39 -23.06
CA GLY A 561 -8.21 -6.23 -23.46
C GLY A 561 -8.54 -6.92 -24.77
N SER A 562 -7.61 -6.96 -25.73
CA SER A 562 -7.81 -7.63 -27.02
C SER A 562 -7.77 -9.16 -26.92
N ILE A 563 -6.89 -9.71 -26.07
CA ILE A 563 -6.67 -11.16 -25.94
C ILE A 563 -7.56 -11.78 -24.85
N GLY A 564 -7.92 -11.00 -23.83
CA GLY A 564 -8.65 -11.45 -22.65
C GLY A 564 -7.79 -12.18 -21.61
N ASN A 565 -6.47 -12.24 -21.78
CA ASN A 565 -5.54 -12.87 -20.83
C ASN A 565 -4.29 -12.00 -20.61
N TYR A 566 -4.17 -11.43 -19.41
CA TYR A 566 -3.07 -10.55 -19.03
C TYR A 566 -1.71 -11.27 -18.91
N ALA A 567 -1.67 -12.57 -18.58
CA ALA A 567 -0.40 -13.30 -18.56
C ALA A 567 0.19 -13.43 -19.98
N ILE A 568 -0.65 -13.71 -20.98
CA ILE A 568 -0.24 -13.72 -22.39
C ILE A 568 0.14 -12.31 -22.84
N ALA A 569 -0.60 -11.29 -22.41
CA ALA A 569 -0.28 -9.90 -22.71
C ALA A 569 1.11 -9.51 -22.20
N ILE A 570 1.48 -9.90 -20.98
CA ILE A 570 2.83 -9.70 -20.43
C ILE A 570 3.88 -10.40 -21.29
N ILE A 571 3.63 -11.65 -21.71
CA ILE A 571 4.56 -12.40 -22.58
C ILE A 571 4.78 -11.66 -23.90
N LEU A 572 3.70 -11.25 -24.57
CA LEU A 572 3.76 -10.55 -25.85
C LEU A 572 4.40 -9.18 -25.74
N LEU A 573 4.06 -8.40 -24.71
CA LEU A 573 4.70 -7.12 -24.43
C LEU A 573 6.20 -7.31 -24.22
N THR A 574 6.60 -8.34 -23.47
CA THR A 574 8.01 -8.66 -23.23
C THR A 574 8.72 -8.98 -24.53
N VAL A 575 8.13 -9.82 -25.38
CA VAL A 575 8.67 -10.19 -26.70
C VAL A 575 8.78 -8.96 -27.61
N LEU A 576 7.77 -8.09 -27.62
CA LEU A 576 7.76 -6.86 -28.41
C LEU A 576 8.89 -5.92 -27.98
N VAL A 577 8.97 -5.59 -26.69
CA VAL A 577 10.01 -4.70 -26.15
C VAL A 577 11.40 -5.29 -26.39
N ARG A 578 11.60 -6.58 -26.11
CA ARG A 578 12.87 -7.26 -26.35
C ARG A 578 13.22 -7.35 -27.83
N GLY A 579 12.24 -7.52 -28.71
CA GLY A 579 12.39 -7.49 -30.16
C GLY A 579 12.87 -6.15 -30.67
N LEU A 580 12.30 -5.05 -30.19
CA LEU A 580 12.76 -3.69 -30.51
C LEU A 580 14.19 -3.43 -30.02
N MET A 581 14.57 -4.02 -28.89
CA MET A 581 15.93 -3.91 -28.33
C MET A 581 16.95 -4.86 -28.98
N PHE A 582 16.52 -5.83 -29.79
CA PHE A 582 17.39 -6.84 -30.39
C PHE A 582 18.63 -6.27 -31.13
N PRO A 583 18.55 -5.19 -31.93
CA PRO A 583 19.73 -4.64 -32.60
C PRO A 583 20.80 -4.16 -31.62
N LEU A 584 20.38 -3.63 -30.47
CA LEU A 584 21.27 -3.16 -29.42
C LEU A 584 21.84 -4.33 -28.61
N SER A 585 20.98 -5.28 -28.23
CA SER A 585 21.37 -6.50 -27.50
C SER A 585 22.35 -7.36 -28.31
N ARG A 586 22.15 -7.47 -29.63
CA ARG A 586 23.10 -8.12 -30.55
C ARG A 586 24.48 -7.46 -30.54
N LYS A 587 24.55 -6.11 -30.56
CA LYS A 587 25.84 -5.39 -30.45
C LYS A 587 26.51 -5.67 -29.10
N ALA A 588 25.73 -5.73 -28.01
CA ALA A 588 26.22 -6.10 -26.69
C ALA A 588 26.83 -7.51 -26.68
N ALA A 589 26.12 -8.48 -27.26
CA ALA A 589 26.55 -9.88 -27.35
C ALA A 589 27.84 -10.04 -28.18
N ILE A 590 27.97 -9.33 -29.30
CA ILE A 590 29.19 -9.32 -30.11
C ILE A 590 30.37 -8.74 -29.31
N ASN A 591 30.17 -7.64 -28.60
CA ASN A 591 31.21 -7.05 -27.75
C ASN A 591 31.61 -7.99 -26.60
N ALA A 592 30.67 -8.75 -26.04
CA ALA A 592 30.96 -9.75 -25.03
C ALA A 592 31.80 -10.91 -25.58
N GLN A 593 31.51 -11.40 -26.79
CA GLN A 593 32.34 -12.43 -27.43
C GLN A 593 33.76 -11.92 -27.73
N ARG A 594 33.90 -10.68 -28.20
CA ARG A 594 35.22 -10.04 -28.38
C ARG A 594 36.03 -10.00 -27.08
N MET A 595 35.37 -9.73 -25.94
CA MET A 595 36.04 -9.80 -24.65
C MET A 595 36.50 -11.22 -24.31
N GLN A 596 35.73 -12.25 -24.68
CA GLN A 596 36.12 -13.65 -24.49
C GLN A 596 37.35 -14.01 -25.34
N GLU A 597 37.44 -13.53 -26.59
CA GLU A 597 38.62 -13.70 -27.43
C GLU A 597 39.86 -13.03 -26.84
N LEU A 598 39.70 -11.90 -26.13
CA LEU A 598 40.79 -11.17 -25.46
C LEU A 598 41.15 -11.71 -24.08
N ALA A 599 40.30 -12.54 -23.46
CA ALA A 599 40.52 -13.11 -22.13
C ALA A 599 41.89 -13.81 -21.95
N PRO A 600 42.39 -14.67 -22.88
CA PRO A 600 43.68 -15.33 -22.70
C PRO A 600 44.87 -14.35 -22.65
N GLU A 601 44.83 -13.27 -23.44
CA GLU A 601 45.89 -12.25 -23.41
C GLU A 601 45.82 -11.37 -22.17
N LEU A 602 44.60 -11.04 -21.74
CA LEU A 602 44.39 -10.35 -20.47
C LEU A 602 44.91 -11.19 -19.30
N LYS A 603 44.81 -12.52 -19.37
CA LYS A 603 45.39 -13.45 -18.40
C LYS A 603 46.92 -13.43 -18.44
N LYS A 604 47.55 -13.50 -19.62
CA LYS A 604 49.02 -13.37 -19.77
C LYS A 604 49.53 -12.06 -19.16
N ILE A 605 48.82 -10.95 -19.37
CA ILE A 605 49.13 -9.66 -18.74
C ILE A 605 48.96 -9.73 -17.21
N ALA A 606 47.89 -10.37 -16.71
CA ALA A 606 47.66 -10.51 -15.28
C ALA A 606 48.74 -11.35 -14.58
N GLU A 607 49.24 -12.40 -15.23
CA GLU A 607 50.35 -13.23 -14.73
C GLU A 607 51.69 -12.47 -14.77
N LYS A 608 51.97 -11.75 -15.86
CA LYS A 608 53.20 -10.96 -16.03
C LYS A 608 53.33 -9.81 -15.04
N TYR A 609 52.22 -9.18 -14.66
CA TYR A 609 52.16 -8.02 -13.76
C TYR A 609 51.45 -8.37 -12.43
N LYS A 610 51.69 -9.57 -11.88
CA LYS A 610 51.01 -10.06 -10.67
C LYS A 610 51.17 -9.13 -9.46
N ASP A 611 52.35 -8.55 -9.30
CA ASP A 611 52.71 -7.68 -8.16
C ASP A 611 52.69 -6.17 -8.50
N ASP A 612 52.47 -5.82 -9.78
CA ASP A 612 52.43 -4.43 -10.27
C ASP A 612 51.05 -4.07 -10.82
N MET A 613 50.19 -3.56 -9.94
CA MET A 613 48.82 -3.18 -10.29
C MET A 613 48.75 -2.03 -11.31
N GLU A 614 49.71 -1.10 -11.30
CA GLU A 614 49.75 0.03 -12.23
C GLU A 614 50.22 -0.42 -13.62
N GLY A 615 51.27 -1.22 -13.68
CA GLY A 615 51.74 -1.86 -14.91
C GLY A 615 50.68 -2.73 -15.56
N ARG A 616 49.92 -3.49 -14.76
CA ARG A 616 48.78 -4.30 -15.23
C ARG A 616 47.71 -3.44 -15.91
N LEU A 617 47.30 -2.33 -15.27
CA LEU A 617 46.28 -1.44 -15.84
C LEU A 617 46.76 -0.76 -17.13
N LYS A 618 48.03 -0.36 -17.20
CA LYS A 618 48.64 0.27 -18.38
C LYS A 618 48.69 -0.72 -19.56
N ALA A 619 49.20 -1.93 -19.33
CA ALA A 619 49.28 -2.98 -20.35
C ALA A 619 47.89 -3.42 -20.84
N GLN A 620 46.89 -3.52 -19.95
CA GLN A 620 45.50 -3.80 -20.33
C GLN A 620 44.92 -2.71 -21.24
N ARG A 621 45.14 -1.42 -20.92
CA ARG A 621 44.69 -0.30 -21.77
C ARG A 621 45.40 -0.27 -23.11
N GLU A 622 46.69 -0.57 -23.15
CA GLU A 622 47.48 -0.61 -24.39
C GLU A 622 46.99 -1.72 -25.32
N LEU A 623 46.79 -2.93 -24.79
CA LEU A 623 46.19 -4.05 -25.54
C LEU A 623 44.80 -3.68 -26.08
N GLN A 624 43.91 -3.14 -25.23
CA GLN A 624 42.57 -2.70 -25.65
C GLN A 624 42.62 -1.64 -26.76
N THR A 625 43.59 -0.71 -26.69
CA THR A 625 43.77 0.35 -27.68
C THR A 625 44.31 -0.19 -29.01
N ARG A 626 45.32 -1.07 -28.98
CA ARG A 626 45.88 -1.73 -30.18
C ARG A 626 44.81 -2.53 -30.93
N VAL A 627 43.91 -3.16 -30.18
CA VAL A 627 42.85 -4.01 -30.72
C VAL A 627 41.59 -3.20 -31.09
N GLY A 628 41.55 -1.91 -30.76
CA GLY A 628 40.39 -1.03 -31.03
C GLY A 628 39.13 -1.44 -30.27
N PHE A 629 39.27 -2.14 -29.13
CA PHE A 629 38.16 -2.66 -28.34
C PHE A 629 37.84 -1.71 -27.17
N ASN A 630 36.59 -1.25 -27.09
CA ASN A 630 36.12 -0.42 -25.98
C ASN A 630 35.30 -1.25 -24.98
N PRO A 631 35.79 -1.49 -23.75
CA PRO A 631 35.06 -2.28 -22.75
C PRO A 631 33.73 -1.64 -22.33
N MET A 632 33.61 -0.30 -22.38
CA MET A 632 32.39 0.42 -22.01
C MET A 632 31.27 0.30 -23.07
N ALA A 633 31.62 -0.04 -24.32
CA ALA A 633 30.62 -0.27 -25.36
C ALA A 633 29.78 -1.54 -25.10
N GLY A 634 30.24 -2.44 -24.22
CA GLY A 634 29.52 -3.63 -23.79
C GLY A 634 28.47 -3.38 -22.70
N CYS A 635 28.66 -2.37 -21.85
CA CYS A 635 27.73 -2.04 -20.76
C CYS A 635 26.69 -0.98 -21.14
N LEU A 636 26.91 -0.20 -22.21
CA LEU A 636 25.95 0.81 -22.69
C LEU A 636 24.53 0.28 -22.93
N PRO A 637 24.32 -0.94 -23.50
CA PRO A 637 23.00 -1.55 -23.63
C PRO A 637 22.26 -1.77 -22.31
N MET A 638 22.99 -2.08 -21.23
CA MET A 638 22.42 -2.29 -19.90
C MET A 638 21.86 -0.98 -19.33
N PHE A 639 22.52 0.15 -19.56
CA PHE A 639 22.04 1.46 -19.12
C PHE A 639 20.78 1.92 -19.85
N LEU A 640 20.65 1.60 -21.15
CA LEU A 640 19.41 1.90 -21.87
C LEU A 640 18.27 0.96 -21.45
N GLN A 641 18.60 -0.28 -21.11
CA GLN A 641 17.62 -1.28 -20.68
C GLN A 641 17.06 -1.01 -19.28
N LEU A 642 17.89 -0.47 -18.37
CA LEU A 642 17.51 -0.27 -16.97
C LEU A 642 16.26 0.62 -16.79
N PRO A 643 16.12 1.79 -17.44
CA PRO A 643 14.89 2.58 -17.41
C PRO A 643 13.64 1.83 -17.89
N ILE A 644 13.75 1.08 -18.98
CA ILE A 644 12.63 0.31 -19.56
C ILE A 644 12.22 -0.81 -18.61
N PHE A 645 13.21 -1.50 -18.01
CA PHE A 645 12.99 -2.54 -17.03
C PHE A 645 12.32 -1.99 -15.76
N ILE A 646 12.81 -0.87 -15.20
CA ILE A 646 12.21 -0.25 -14.02
C ILE A 646 10.79 0.24 -14.34
N GLY A 647 10.58 0.84 -15.51
CA GLY A 647 9.26 1.24 -15.98
C GLY A 647 8.28 0.06 -16.05
N LEU A 648 8.68 -1.05 -16.67
CA LEU A 648 7.85 -2.26 -16.74
C LEU A 648 7.61 -2.90 -15.37
N TYR A 649 8.64 -2.97 -14.53
CA TYR A 649 8.52 -3.45 -13.15
C TYR A 649 7.45 -2.64 -12.41
N ARG A 650 7.52 -1.29 -12.51
CA ARG A 650 6.55 -0.41 -11.85
C ARG A 650 5.17 -0.59 -12.41
N ALA A 651 5.02 -0.58 -13.74
CA ALA A 651 3.75 -0.84 -14.42
C ALA A 651 3.08 -2.12 -13.89
N LEU A 652 3.80 -3.24 -13.80
CA LEU A 652 3.21 -4.49 -13.32
C LEU A 652 2.93 -4.51 -11.80
N SER A 653 3.63 -3.69 -11.01
CA SER A 653 3.56 -3.72 -9.53
C SER A 653 2.46 -2.86 -8.93
N VAL A 654 1.99 -1.83 -9.65
CA VAL A 654 0.97 -0.87 -9.16
C VAL A 654 -0.32 -0.91 -9.97
N ASP A 655 -0.37 -1.72 -11.02
CA ASP A 655 -1.52 -1.81 -11.91
C ASP A 655 -2.61 -2.69 -11.31
N ILE A 656 -3.70 -2.03 -10.91
CA ILE A 656 -4.87 -2.68 -10.34
C ILE A 656 -5.57 -3.62 -11.32
N GLU A 657 -5.45 -3.41 -12.64
CA GLU A 657 -6.08 -4.29 -13.63
C GLU A 657 -5.50 -5.70 -13.62
N LEU A 658 -4.28 -5.88 -13.10
CA LEU A 658 -3.65 -7.19 -12.93
C LEU A 658 -4.17 -7.93 -11.70
N ARG A 659 -4.81 -7.21 -10.77
CA ARG A 659 -5.39 -7.79 -9.56
C ARG A 659 -6.47 -8.79 -9.96
N GLN A 660 -6.42 -10.00 -9.38
CA GLN A 660 -7.36 -11.10 -9.67
C GLN A 660 -7.38 -11.61 -11.11
N LYS A 661 -6.43 -11.21 -11.95
CA LYS A 661 -6.25 -11.84 -13.26
C LYS A 661 -5.41 -13.09 -13.07
N ALA A 662 -5.94 -14.23 -13.53
CA ALA A 662 -5.26 -15.52 -13.42
C ALA A 662 -4.31 -15.75 -14.61
N VAL A 663 -3.27 -16.55 -14.39
CA VAL A 663 -2.41 -17.06 -15.47
C VAL A 663 -3.21 -17.96 -16.41
N SER A 664 -4.02 -18.85 -15.83
CA SER A 664 -4.91 -19.76 -16.52
C SER A 664 -6.17 -19.95 -15.70
N SER A 665 -7.32 -20.09 -16.37
CA SER A 665 -8.60 -20.41 -15.73
C SER A 665 -8.61 -21.80 -15.07
N ALA A 666 -7.68 -22.69 -15.45
CA ALA A 666 -7.60 -24.05 -14.92
C ALA A 666 -6.87 -24.15 -13.57
N THR A 667 -6.13 -23.10 -13.16
CA THR A 667 -5.21 -23.18 -12.01
C THR A 667 -5.49 -22.11 -10.98
N SER A 668 -5.81 -22.50 -9.75
CA SER A 668 -6.11 -21.59 -8.65
C SER A 668 -4.86 -21.02 -7.94
N TRP A 669 -3.69 -21.64 -8.12
CA TRP A 669 -2.45 -21.24 -7.47
C TRP A 669 -1.84 -19.94 -8.01
N ALA A 670 -2.13 -19.57 -9.26
CA ALA A 670 -1.73 -18.29 -9.86
C ALA A 670 -2.97 -17.55 -10.39
N SER A 671 -3.92 -17.31 -9.48
CA SER A 671 -5.18 -16.60 -9.75
C SER A 671 -5.09 -15.08 -9.64
N ASN A 672 -3.94 -14.55 -9.22
CA ASN A 672 -3.70 -13.11 -9.05
C ASN A 672 -2.32 -12.73 -9.60
N LEU A 673 -2.26 -12.08 -10.76
CA LEU A 673 -0.99 -11.61 -11.35
C LEU A 673 -0.33 -10.48 -10.54
N ALA A 674 -1.12 -9.74 -9.76
CA ALA A 674 -0.69 -8.61 -8.93
C ALA A 674 -0.18 -9.02 -7.53
N GLY A 675 -0.28 -10.31 -7.17
CA GLY A 675 0.27 -10.91 -5.96
C GLY A 675 1.18 -12.11 -6.28
N PRO A 676 1.91 -12.66 -5.30
CA PRO A 676 2.74 -13.84 -5.51
C PRO A 676 1.93 -15.07 -5.89
N ASP A 677 2.55 -16.02 -6.58
CA ASP A 677 1.92 -17.32 -6.81
C ASP A 677 1.91 -18.17 -5.54
N MET A 678 0.86 -18.96 -5.33
CA MET A 678 0.61 -19.71 -4.10
C MET A 678 0.38 -21.20 -4.43
N ALA A 679 1.43 -21.88 -4.89
CA ALA A 679 1.35 -23.27 -5.38
C ALA A 679 0.97 -24.28 -4.30
N ALA A 680 1.56 -24.17 -3.11
CA ALA A 680 1.23 -25.02 -1.97
C ALA A 680 1.41 -24.25 -0.66
N TYR A 681 0.46 -24.40 0.26
CA TYR A 681 0.62 -23.89 1.62
C TYR A 681 1.55 -24.81 2.41
N TRP A 682 2.64 -24.26 2.96
CA TRP A 682 3.61 -25.00 3.76
C TRP A 682 3.77 -24.45 5.18
N GLY A 683 2.98 -23.42 5.52
CA GLY A 683 3.13 -22.67 6.77
C GLY A 683 2.90 -23.48 8.04
N ASP A 684 2.30 -24.68 7.96
CA ASP A 684 2.05 -25.55 9.12
C ASP A 684 3.21 -26.46 9.49
N TRP A 685 4.07 -26.83 8.54
CA TRP A 685 5.14 -27.82 8.75
C TRP A 685 6.53 -27.27 8.48
N MET A 686 6.64 -26.20 7.69
CA MET A 686 7.92 -25.58 7.38
C MET A 686 8.37 -24.69 8.55
N TRP A 687 9.67 -24.70 8.83
CA TRP A 687 10.28 -23.94 9.92
C TRP A 687 9.81 -22.47 9.91
N ASP A 688 9.35 -21.92 11.04
CA ASP A 688 8.71 -20.60 11.14
C ASP A 688 9.56 -19.43 10.62
N TYR A 689 10.88 -19.48 10.82
CA TYR A 689 11.86 -18.57 10.22
C TYR A 689 11.89 -18.58 8.68
N LEU A 690 11.47 -19.66 8.00
CA LEU A 690 11.40 -19.71 6.53
C LEU A 690 9.99 -19.42 6.02
N ALA A 691 9.00 -20.11 6.59
CA ALA A 691 7.59 -19.99 6.23
C ALA A 691 6.98 -18.65 6.67
N GLY A 692 7.62 -17.97 7.61
CA GLY A 692 7.30 -16.63 8.02
C GLY A 692 5.88 -16.48 8.55
N ARG A 693 5.60 -17.03 9.74
CA ARG A 693 4.55 -16.55 10.67
C ARG A 693 5.08 -15.47 11.62
N GLY A 694 6.11 -14.72 11.21
CA GLY A 694 6.95 -14.08 12.23
C GLY A 694 8.22 -13.38 11.78
N THR A 695 9.01 -13.98 10.90
CA THR A 695 10.34 -13.42 10.57
C THR A 695 10.82 -13.84 9.19
N GLY A 696 10.02 -14.66 8.50
CA GLY A 696 10.49 -15.43 7.35
C GLY A 696 10.40 -14.71 6.03
N TRP A 697 11.42 -14.95 5.22
CA TRP A 697 11.68 -14.26 3.95
C TRP A 697 10.77 -14.75 2.81
N LEU A 698 10.30 -16.01 2.88
CA LEU A 698 9.60 -16.67 1.77
C LEU A 698 8.08 -16.56 1.84
N GLY A 699 7.53 -16.40 3.05
CA GLY A 699 6.08 -16.40 3.25
C GLY A 699 5.49 -17.82 3.38
N PRO A 700 4.19 -17.92 3.69
CA PRO A 700 3.55 -19.16 4.12
C PRO A 700 3.19 -20.12 2.96
N TYR A 701 3.54 -19.74 1.73
CA TYR A 701 3.32 -20.54 0.53
C TYR A 701 4.64 -20.85 -0.17
N PHE A 702 4.68 -22.01 -0.82
CA PHE A 702 5.68 -22.33 -1.82
C PHE A 702 5.28 -21.74 -3.16
N ASN A 703 6.17 -20.94 -3.74
CA ASN A 703 5.96 -20.27 -5.02
C ASN A 703 6.78 -20.96 -6.12
N ILE A 704 6.12 -21.41 -7.18
CA ILE A 704 6.76 -22.17 -8.27
C ILE A 704 7.40 -21.25 -9.32
N LEU A 705 6.83 -20.06 -9.58
CA LEU A 705 7.37 -19.17 -10.62
C LEU A 705 8.76 -18.63 -10.27
N PRO A 706 9.06 -18.21 -9.02
CA PRO A 706 10.41 -17.83 -8.61
C PRO A 706 11.44 -18.95 -8.83
N VAL A 707 11.06 -20.22 -8.60
CA VAL A 707 11.95 -21.36 -8.84
C VAL A 707 12.32 -21.47 -10.31
N PHE A 708 11.35 -21.28 -11.22
CA PHE A 708 11.63 -21.22 -12.66
C PHE A 708 12.52 -20.03 -13.03
N VAL A 709 12.26 -18.85 -12.45
CA VAL A 709 13.09 -17.66 -12.69
C VAL A 709 14.54 -17.90 -12.27
N VAL A 710 14.76 -18.42 -11.06
CA VAL A 710 16.10 -18.74 -10.54
C VAL A 710 16.78 -19.80 -11.39
N GLY A 711 16.06 -20.87 -11.73
CA GLY A 711 16.57 -21.93 -12.61
C GLY A 711 17.01 -21.38 -13.96
N LEU A 712 16.23 -20.47 -14.56
CA LEU A 712 16.58 -19.80 -15.81
C LEU A 712 17.76 -18.84 -15.65
N PHE A 713 17.85 -18.08 -14.56
CA PHE A 713 19.01 -17.23 -14.29
C PHE A 713 20.29 -18.04 -14.13
N LEU A 714 20.25 -19.14 -13.37
CA LEU A 714 21.39 -20.05 -13.22
C LEU A 714 21.76 -20.70 -14.55
N LEU A 715 20.78 -21.10 -15.36
CA LEU A 715 21.01 -21.63 -16.71
C LEU A 715 21.66 -20.58 -17.61
N GLN A 716 21.16 -19.35 -17.62
CA GLN A 716 21.74 -18.23 -18.36
C GLN A 716 23.17 -17.95 -17.92
N GLN A 717 23.41 -17.91 -16.62
CA GLN A 717 24.74 -17.73 -16.05
C GLN A 717 25.69 -18.83 -16.52
N LYS A 718 25.27 -20.09 -16.45
CA LYS A 718 26.05 -21.24 -16.92
C LYS A 718 26.33 -21.19 -18.43
N LEU A 719 25.36 -20.76 -19.24
CA LEU A 719 25.50 -20.71 -20.70
C LEU A 719 26.33 -19.53 -21.20
N PHE A 720 26.33 -18.41 -20.47
CA PHE A 720 26.77 -17.12 -21.01
C PHE A 720 27.88 -16.43 -20.20
N MET A 721 28.22 -16.94 -19.01
CA MET A 721 29.43 -16.50 -18.31
C MET A 721 30.66 -17.18 -18.90
N PRO A 722 31.76 -16.42 -19.14
CA PRO A 722 33.02 -17.02 -19.55
C PRO A 722 33.57 -17.96 -18.46
N PRO A 723 34.32 -19.02 -18.83
CA PRO A 723 34.94 -19.91 -17.85
C PRO A 723 35.91 -19.14 -16.93
N ALA A 724 35.93 -19.48 -15.64
CA ALA A 724 36.83 -18.85 -14.68
C ALA A 724 38.29 -19.15 -15.06
N THR A 725 39.05 -18.09 -15.35
CA THR A 725 40.47 -18.18 -15.71
C THR A 725 41.38 -18.12 -14.49
N ASP A 726 40.92 -17.48 -13.41
CA ASP A 726 41.69 -17.15 -12.21
C ASP A 726 40.86 -17.40 -10.93
N GLU A 727 41.51 -17.64 -9.80
CA GLU A 727 40.86 -17.93 -8.51
C GLU A 727 39.91 -16.79 -8.06
N GLN A 728 40.28 -15.53 -8.37
CA GLN A 728 39.44 -14.35 -8.15
C GLN A 728 38.17 -14.33 -9.04
N THR A 729 38.26 -14.81 -10.28
CA THR A 729 37.09 -14.92 -11.19
C THR A 729 36.16 -16.05 -10.77
N ALA A 730 36.71 -17.16 -10.26
CA ALA A 730 35.93 -18.25 -9.69
C ALA A 730 35.19 -17.82 -8.42
N MET A 731 35.83 -17.04 -7.55
CA MET A 731 35.17 -16.43 -6.38
C MET A 731 34.05 -15.47 -6.82
N THR A 732 34.27 -14.65 -7.85
CA THR A 732 33.23 -13.75 -8.40
C THR A 732 32.05 -14.53 -8.95
N GLN A 733 32.27 -15.65 -9.65
CA GLN A 733 31.19 -16.51 -10.16
C GLN A 733 30.40 -17.18 -9.03
N LYS A 734 31.09 -17.69 -8.01
CA LYS A 734 30.43 -18.25 -6.82
C LYS A 734 29.57 -17.19 -6.13
N MET A 735 30.10 -15.97 -5.98
CA MET A 735 29.35 -14.84 -5.42
C MET A 735 28.12 -14.49 -6.26
N MET A 736 28.22 -14.51 -7.60
CA MET A 736 27.08 -14.27 -8.49
C MET A 736 26.00 -15.36 -8.38
N ASN A 737 26.39 -16.63 -8.26
CA ASN A 737 25.44 -17.72 -8.04
C ASN A 737 24.73 -17.57 -6.69
N ILE A 738 25.46 -17.22 -5.62
CA ILE A 738 24.89 -16.96 -4.30
C ILE A 738 23.93 -15.75 -4.35
N MET A 739 24.34 -14.66 -5.00
CA MET A 739 23.51 -13.48 -5.20
C MET A 739 22.24 -13.82 -5.98
N THR A 740 22.31 -14.72 -6.95
CA THR A 740 21.16 -15.16 -7.75
C THR A 740 20.21 -16.02 -6.93
N LEU A 741 20.72 -16.90 -6.08
CA LEU A 741 19.92 -17.67 -5.14
C LEU A 741 19.25 -16.73 -4.13
N MET A 742 19.98 -15.76 -3.58
CA MET A 742 19.46 -14.72 -2.68
C MET A 742 18.39 -13.87 -3.34
N MET A 743 18.61 -13.42 -4.58
CA MET A 743 17.60 -12.73 -5.41
C MET A 743 16.36 -13.60 -5.60
N GLY A 744 16.57 -14.91 -5.80
CA GLY A 744 15.52 -15.91 -5.85
C GLY A 744 14.63 -15.94 -4.61
N LEU A 745 15.21 -15.82 -3.42
CA LEU A 745 14.45 -15.74 -2.16
C LEU A 745 13.57 -14.49 -2.12
N PHE A 746 14.04 -13.34 -2.63
CA PHE A 746 13.22 -12.13 -2.72
C PHE A 746 12.03 -12.28 -3.69
N PHE A 747 12.17 -13.10 -4.74
CA PHE A 747 11.09 -13.30 -5.72
C PHE A 747 9.89 -14.09 -5.16
N PHE A 748 10.01 -14.72 -3.99
CA PHE A 748 8.86 -15.34 -3.32
C PHE A 748 7.81 -14.32 -2.86
N ARG A 749 8.17 -13.04 -2.68
CA ARG A 749 7.23 -11.98 -2.30
C ARG A 749 6.81 -11.10 -3.49
N VAL A 750 7.28 -11.42 -4.68
CA VAL A 750 7.08 -10.61 -5.88
C VAL A 750 5.79 -11.05 -6.61
N PRO A 751 5.05 -10.11 -7.24
CA PRO A 751 3.90 -10.45 -8.07
C PRO A 751 4.19 -11.48 -9.17
N ALA A 752 3.28 -12.44 -9.37
CA ALA A 752 3.39 -13.50 -10.37
C ALA A 752 3.56 -12.93 -11.80
N GLY A 753 2.89 -11.81 -12.12
CA GLY A 753 3.06 -11.13 -13.41
C GLY A 753 4.51 -10.70 -13.68
N LEU A 754 5.22 -10.25 -12.64
CA LEU A 754 6.64 -9.91 -12.75
C LEU A 754 7.51 -11.17 -12.93
N CYS A 755 7.19 -12.27 -12.24
CA CYS A 755 7.88 -13.55 -12.45
C CYS A 755 7.72 -14.04 -13.91
N ILE A 756 6.51 -13.93 -14.49
CA ILE A 756 6.26 -14.28 -15.89
C ILE A 756 7.10 -13.42 -16.83
N TYR A 757 7.16 -12.10 -16.57
CA TYR A 757 8.06 -11.22 -17.30
C TYR A 757 9.50 -11.76 -17.26
N PHE A 758 10.03 -12.07 -16.07
CA PHE A 758 11.41 -12.56 -15.94
C PHE A 758 11.65 -13.90 -16.64
N ILE A 759 10.69 -14.82 -16.59
CA ILE A 759 10.74 -16.10 -17.30
C ILE A 759 10.83 -15.84 -18.81
N THR A 760 9.89 -15.09 -19.38
CA THR A 760 9.84 -14.80 -20.82
C THR A 760 11.06 -14.02 -21.29
N SER A 761 11.44 -12.99 -20.54
CA SER A 761 12.64 -12.18 -20.74
C SER A 761 13.91 -13.05 -20.74
N SER A 762 13.95 -14.06 -19.87
CA SER A 762 15.08 -14.98 -19.80
C SER A 762 15.12 -15.99 -20.95
N LEU A 763 13.97 -16.56 -21.30
CA LEU A 763 13.83 -17.45 -22.46
C LEU A 763 14.18 -16.72 -23.75
N TRP A 764 13.72 -15.48 -23.93
CA TRP A 764 14.11 -14.62 -25.04
C TRP A 764 15.62 -14.43 -25.08
N GLY A 765 16.25 -14.05 -23.95
CA GLY A 765 17.70 -13.85 -23.90
C GLY A 765 18.50 -15.11 -24.24
N ILE A 766 18.01 -16.30 -23.87
CA ILE A 766 18.62 -17.57 -24.26
C ILE A 766 18.49 -17.78 -25.76
N CYS A 767 17.28 -17.65 -26.30
CA CYS A 767 17.01 -17.79 -27.73
C CYS A 767 17.86 -16.82 -28.55
N GLU A 768 17.89 -15.56 -28.15
CA GLU A 768 18.68 -14.49 -28.76
C GLU A 768 20.15 -14.87 -28.84
N ARG A 769 20.77 -15.28 -27.73
CA ARG A 769 22.19 -15.63 -27.71
C ARG A 769 22.49 -16.87 -28.54
N VAL A 770 21.60 -17.86 -28.57
CA VAL A 770 21.73 -19.04 -29.45
C VAL A 770 21.67 -18.63 -30.92
N LEU A 771 20.75 -17.74 -31.31
CA LEU A 771 20.64 -17.22 -32.67
C LEU A 771 21.84 -16.36 -33.07
N VAL A 772 22.31 -15.48 -32.18
CA VAL A 772 23.49 -14.63 -32.42
C VAL A 772 24.74 -15.49 -32.59
N LYS A 773 24.94 -16.52 -31.76
CA LYS A 773 26.08 -17.46 -31.91
C LYS A 773 26.06 -18.18 -33.27
N LYS A 774 24.89 -18.55 -33.79
CA LYS A 774 24.75 -19.17 -35.12
C LYS A 774 25.01 -18.20 -36.28
N THR A 775 24.84 -16.90 -36.07
CA THR A 775 24.93 -15.87 -37.13
C THR A 775 26.25 -15.10 -37.13
N LEU A 776 27.17 -15.40 -36.20
CA LEU A 776 28.49 -14.80 -36.17
C LEU A 776 29.50 -15.65 -36.94
N PRO A 777 30.36 -15.04 -37.79
CA PRO A 777 31.35 -15.78 -38.56
C PRO A 777 32.36 -16.44 -37.62
N ALA A 778 32.72 -17.69 -37.89
CA ALA A 778 33.71 -18.47 -37.12
C ALA A 778 35.15 -17.90 -37.15
N LYS A 779 35.37 -16.75 -37.79
CA LYS A 779 36.66 -16.06 -37.81
C LYS A 779 36.79 -15.17 -36.57
N GLN A 780 37.92 -15.31 -35.87
CA GLN A 780 38.29 -14.43 -34.75
C GLN A 780 38.13 -12.96 -35.17
N HIS A 781 37.53 -12.16 -34.28
CA HIS A 781 37.24 -10.76 -34.57
C HIS A 781 38.49 -9.88 -34.53
N PHE A 782 39.60 -10.46 -34.07
CA PHE A 782 40.92 -9.83 -33.99
C PHE A 782 41.96 -10.66 -34.73
N ASP A 783 42.92 -9.97 -35.34
CA ASP A 783 44.08 -10.60 -35.97
C ASP A 783 45.07 -10.98 -34.86
N LEU A 784 45.27 -12.29 -34.65
CA LEU A 784 46.17 -12.82 -33.61
C LEU A 784 47.59 -12.24 -33.72
N GLY A 785 48.05 -11.88 -34.92
CA GLY A 785 49.36 -11.24 -35.09
C GLY A 785 49.45 -9.84 -34.47
N VAL A 786 48.37 -9.07 -34.49
CA VAL A 786 48.30 -7.74 -33.85
C VAL A 786 48.13 -7.89 -32.33
N VAL A 787 47.45 -8.95 -31.90
CA VAL A 787 47.18 -9.29 -30.50
C VAL A 787 48.45 -9.79 -29.78
N GLU A 788 49.28 -10.60 -30.44
CA GLU A 788 50.58 -11.09 -29.95
C GLU A 788 51.72 -10.06 -30.13
N GLY A 789 51.45 -8.93 -30.80
CA GLY A 789 52.44 -7.88 -31.07
C GLY A 789 53.44 -8.21 -32.18
N THR A 790 53.15 -9.21 -33.02
CA THR A 790 53.97 -9.69 -34.14
C THR A 790 53.61 -9.04 -35.49
N ALA A 791 52.49 -8.31 -35.57
CA ALA A 791 52.04 -7.59 -36.76
C ALA A 791 51.60 -6.14 -36.45
N VAL A 792 51.80 -5.23 -37.41
CA VAL A 792 51.34 -3.83 -37.37
C VAL A 792 49.87 -3.79 -37.82
N PRO A 793 48.96 -3.10 -37.10
CA PRO A 793 47.56 -3.04 -37.48
C PRO A 793 47.39 -2.44 -38.88
N THR A 794 46.69 -3.15 -39.76
CA THR A 794 46.34 -2.64 -41.09
C THR A 794 45.27 -1.56 -40.94
N VAL A 795 45.67 -0.30 -41.20
CA VAL A 795 44.77 0.85 -41.21
C VAL A 795 43.75 0.66 -42.34
N LYS A 796 42.49 0.36 -42.01
CA LYS A 796 41.39 0.46 -42.97
C LYS A 796 41.23 1.93 -43.36
N LYS A 797 41.45 2.25 -44.64
CA LYS A 797 41.22 3.57 -45.24
C LYS A 797 39.78 4.08 -44.96
N ASP A 798 39.75 5.31 -44.47
CA ASP A 798 38.70 6.32 -44.51
C ASP A 798 37.25 5.93 -44.12
N LYS A 799 36.94 6.13 -42.83
CA LYS A 799 35.62 6.64 -42.41
C LYS A 799 35.82 8.03 -41.80
N PRO A 800 34.91 8.99 -42.06
CA PRO A 800 35.03 10.33 -41.50
C PRO A 800 35.01 10.27 -39.96
N LEU A 801 36.03 10.85 -39.34
CA LEU A 801 36.22 10.93 -37.89
C LEU A 801 34.97 11.50 -37.22
N THR A 802 34.47 10.80 -36.18
CA THR A 802 33.34 11.32 -35.38
C THR A 802 33.80 12.49 -34.52
N ILE A 803 32.87 13.31 -34.02
CA ILE A 803 33.17 14.48 -33.17
C ILE A 803 33.99 14.07 -31.94
N ALA A 804 33.72 12.89 -31.37
CA ALA A 804 34.49 12.32 -30.27
C ALA A 804 35.96 12.04 -30.64
N ASP A 805 36.23 11.60 -31.87
CA ASP A 805 37.59 11.34 -32.35
C ASP A 805 38.37 12.65 -32.59
N ARG A 806 37.68 13.71 -33.02
CA ARG A 806 38.29 15.05 -33.17
C ARG A 806 38.69 15.65 -31.83
N ILE A 807 37.84 15.51 -30.82
CA ILE A 807 38.12 16.01 -29.47
C ILE A 807 39.27 15.22 -28.84
N ARG A 808 39.29 13.89 -28.99
CA ARG A 808 40.37 13.03 -28.49
C ARG A 808 41.74 13.36 -29.11
N ASN A 809 41.77 13.65 -30.42
CA ASN A 809 43.00 14.01 -31.12
C ASN A 809 43.52 15.42 -30.78
N GLN A 810 42.66 16.31 -30.29
CA GLN A 810 43.11 17.62 -29.78
C GLN A 810 43.71 17.54 -28.37
N VAL A 811 43.28 16.57 -27.55
CA VAL A 811 43.73 16.44 -26.15
C VAL A 811 45.00 15.58 -26.02
N ASN A 812 45.22 14.61 -26.90
CA ASN A 812 46.45 13.82 -26.94
C ASN A 812 47.21 14.06 -28.26
N LYS A 813 48.13 15.03 -28.28
CA LYS A 813 49.16 15.06 -29.32
C LYS A 813 50.08 13.84 -29.12
N PRO A 814 50.30 12.98 -30.12
CA PRO A 814 51.32 11.94 -30.02
C PRO A 814 52.70 12.61 -29.96
N GLU A 815 53.54 12.22 -28.99
CA GLU A 815 54.95 12.59 -28.98
C GLU A 815 55.63 12.07 -30.25
N GLU A 816 56.46 12.90 -30.88
CA GLU A 816 57.18 12.54 -32.09
C GLU A 816 58.15 11.38 -31.83
N PRO A 817 58.39 10.49 -32.83
CA PRO A 817 59.27 9.35 -32.64
C PRO A 817 60.72 9.83 -32.47
N VAL A 818 61.35 9.46 -31.36
CA VAL A 818 62.78 9.71 -31.15
C VAL A 818 63.60 8.88 -32.15
N GLU A 819 64.30 9.56 -33.07
CA GLU A 819 65.29 8.96 -33.96
C GLU A 819 66.43 8.32 -33.15
N ARG A 820 66.71 7.05 -33.40
CA ARG A 820 67.85 6.35 -32.79
C ARG A 820 69.16 6.83 -33.46
N PRO A 821 70.19 7.23 -32.71
CA PRO A 821 71.44 7.70 -33.31
C PRO A 821 72.23 6.54 -33.94
N ASN A 822 72.69 6.77 -35.16
CA ASN A 822 73.47 5.85 -35.99
C ASN A 822 74.87 5.56 -35.41
N LYS A 823 75.34 4.32 -35.55
CA LYS A 823 76.70 3.85 -35.21
C LYS A 823 77.78 4.68 -35.94
N ARG A 824 78.79 5.18 -35.22
CA ARG A 824 80.10 5.53 -35.80
C ARG A 824 81.27 4.98 -34.96
N ARG A 825 82.18 4.31 -35.67
CA ARG A 825 83.46 3.71 -35.26
C ARG A 825 84.34 4.71 -34.48
N ARG A 826 85.02 4.24 -33.42
CA ARG A 826 86.22 4.90 -32.87
C ARG A 826 87.48 4.36 -33.55
N PRO A 827 88.44 5.22 -33.93
CA PRO A 827 89.72 4.81 -34.50
C PRO A 827 90.73 4.39 -33.42
N ASP A 828 91.67 3.58 -33.87
CA ASP A 828 92.79 2.94 -33.18
C ASP A 828 93.88 3.97 -32.83
N LEU A 829 94.43 3.92 -31.61
CA LEU A 829 95.67 4.64 -31.24
C LEU A 829 96.50 3.78 -30.26
N LYS A 830 97.53 3.18 -30.85
CA LYS A 830 98.64 2.48 -30.21
C LYS A 830 99.56 3.41 -29.40
N LYS A 831 100.20 2.78 -28.40
CA LYS A 831 101.54 3.00 -27.79
C LYS A 831 101.74 4.05 -26.68
N LYS A 832 101.96 3.54 -25.46
CA LYS A 832 103.26 3.36 -24.75
C LYS A 832 102.98 2.29 -23.65
N ARG A 833 103.77 1.25 -23.41
CA ARG A 833 105.21 1.04 -23.53
C ARG A 833 105.48 -0.45 -23.80
#